data_AF-A0A9P5K8U2-F1
#
_entry.id   AF-A0A9P5K8U2-F1
#
_cell.length_a   1.000
_cell.length_b   1.000
_cell.length_c   1.000
_cell.angle_alpha   90.00
_cell.angle_beta   90.00
_cell.angle_gamma   90.00
#
_symmetry.space_group_name_H-M   'P 1'
#
loop_
_entity.id
_entity.type
_entity.pdbx_description
1 polymer ?
#
loop_
_entity_poly.entity_id
_entity_poly.type
_entity_poly.pdbx_seq_one_letter_code
_entity_poly.pdbx_strand_id
1 'polypeptide(L)'
;MPRAKSVKAEPGYALPGHNASRNKQPSGNITFPVLDRLEHEKDPKVWEKHIDKALPILERLEPVCKNIAESTKLNMETRGVASNWVRQIATVRKRAVQTNKITIGVFGNTGDGKSSTINALLGEANLLPTNCMRACTACVTEISYNDDDDDENPYKAEIDFVSPDEWIREIKTFLDDVTTKNAEGDLNLDDEDDDEEEESNDSDEGQGEENLDGDDTARSVAKARAVYANMDNEVLLESSVHDLMRHPNVHGVLGMTQTFKAQKAEELREMIECYIDSTDENDEEAVAYWPLVKAVRIFTKAEALSNGVTIADLPGTHDADAARSSMAREYMRSCAGIWIVAPIDRAVDNKAARDLMSDNFKCQLNLDGSFSSVTFICSKTDHINLNDAVKNLKRKLKPGVLNMWQKSLKQKPEIKNLENKIKKLQTKPRGTNSSANDSDQEQPRKRTKISELEECRKQLDHVKDDHDQLVESVRVACIDKRNELSRDTLKNYFTRVMKEARQQTANRKQDAAKVRIDNKISNNLPVFCTSSHAYQSMEGLSDDATGDVPGFVQIEDTQIPQLQRHAQSLTEELRIAKHREVLVGICQILNSVSLWTENQPGSSAALDRNILSSILDKFDREMSSITNDCIDNLWKSRHQLLKTMNVAAGHGSEEAPTSVEGWFSIFHSTLKALFVRRGVWRTQNFNEKLLAPFSTRYLHKWADVFHEVIPSDLDEFLVKSWQELTLTHKNIMAQIGQDEDEVTQIGAPLQTQLKIHQEGFKRVKAEVITKINSAQKLASRKPMQVVAEFMNPGYDNCLNEKGKGSMARMRNGLVDHVMLRKGEMFSSVVDTPVEILDEAIRGSAESMKSRNSEIGRAVRNDYMVALSKREESARHEEAIFMKMMAGVLEIAEPLLR
;
A
#
# COMPACT_ATOMS: atom_id res chain seq x y z
N MET A 1 -11.87 26.04 51.01
CA MET A 1 -12.57 24.74 51.09
C MET A 1 -13.40 24.59 49.82
N PRO A 2 -13.47 23.43 49.12
CA PRO A 2 -13.11 22.08 49.55
C PRO A 2 -12.09 21.31 48.66
N ARG A 3 -11.34 20.42 49.34
CA ARG A 3 -10.78 19.09 48.99
C ARG A 3 -10.24 18.79 47.57
N ALA A 4 -8.91 18.90 47.43
CA ALA A 4 -8.12 18.10 46.49
C ALA A 4 -7.84 16.70 47.09
N LYS A 5 -8.07 15.64 46.30
CA LYS A 5 -7.72 14.26 46.63
C LYS A 5 -6.22 14.02 46.34
N SER A 6 -5.52 13.43 47.29
CA SER A 6 -4.10 13.06 47.18
C SER A 6 -3.91 11.85 46.26
N VAL A 7 -3.05 12.00 45.26
CA VAL A 7 -2.45 10.87 44.54
C VAL A 7 -1.32 10.31 45.42
N LYS A 8 -1.38 9.01 45.69
CA LYS A 8 -0.38 8.27 46.47
C LYS A 8 0.93 8.21 45.69
N ALA A 9 2.02 8.59 46.35
CA ALA A 9 3.38 8.29 45.91
C ALA A 9 3.67 6.81 46.18
N GLU A 10 4.10 6.09 45.14
CA GLU A 10 4.70 4.75 45.26
C GLU A 10 6.17 4.84 45.71
N PRO A 11 6.68 3.80 46.39
CA PRO A 11 7.79 3.94 47.32
C PRO A 11 9.17 3.97 46.64
N GLY A 12 10.02 4.85 47.14
CA GLY A 12 11.44 4.89 46.82
C GLY A 12 12.11 3.55 47.11
N TYR A 13 12.79 3.01 46.11
CA TYR A 13 13.65 1.84 46.27
C TYR A 13 14.88 2.20 47.09
N ALA A 14 14.88 1.70 48.32
CA ALA A 14 15.99 1.75 49.26
C ALA A 14 17.19 0.93 48.74
N LEU A 15 18.39 1.45 48.96
CA LEU A 15 19.67 0.76 48.78
C LEU A 15 19.70 -0.55 49.59
N PRO A 16 20.00 -1.72 49.00
CA PRO A 16 20.27 -2.93 49.78
C PRO A 16 21.66 -2.84 50.42
N GLY A 17 21.69 -3.03 51.74
CA GLY A 17 22.88 -2.97 52.56
C GLY A 17 23.96 -4.00 52.22
N HIS A 18 25.20 -3.65 52.58
CA HIS A 18 26.34 -4.55 52.65
C HIS A 18 26.02 -5.80 53.47
N ASN A 19 25.83 -6.93 52.78
CA ASN A 19 26.01 -8.24 53.36
C ASN A 19 27.08 -8.99 52.56
N ALA A 20 28.21 -9.22 53.21
CA ALA A 20 29.27 -10.08 52.72
C ALA A 20 28.73 -11.51 52.54
N SER A 21 28.45 -11.90 51.29
CA SER A 21 28.14 -13.27 50.93
C SER A 21 29.05 -13.69 49.79
N ARG A 22 30.01 -14.56 50.16
CA ARG A 22 30.79 -15.53 49.36
C ARG A 22 30.86 -15.28 47.85
N ASN A 23 32.09 -15.06 47.38
CA ASN A 23 32.56 -15.33 46.02
C ASN A 23 31.83 -16.52 45.39
N LYS A 24 30.83 -16.25 44.54
CA LYS A 24 30.50 -17.11 43.42
C LYS A 24 31.14 -16.47 42.20
N GLN A 25 32.13 -17.15 41.62
CA GLN A 25 32.54 -16.85 40.25
C GLN A 25 31.30 -16.89 39.34
N PRO A 26 31.20 -16.03 38.31
CA PRO A 26 30.14 -16.14 37.32
C PRO A 26 30.19 -17.56 36.73
N SER A 27 29.11 -18.30 36.92
CA SER A 27 28.98 -19.67 36.46
C SER A 27 28.42 -19.68 35.04
N GLY A 28 29.25 -20.05 34.06
CA GLY A 28 28.85 -20.46 32.71
C GLY A 28 28.75 -19.35 31.67
N ASN A 29 29.18 -19.65 30.44
CA ASN A 29 29.11 -18.78 29.26
C ASN A 29 27.73 -18.13 29.11
N ILE A 30 27.67 -16.79 29.11
CA ILE A 30 26.44 -16.04 28.90
C ILE A 30 26.10 -16.14 27.40
N THR A 31 24.96 -16.73 27.07
CA THR A 31 24.47 -16.87 25.69
C THR A 31 23.10 -16.24 25.55
N PHE A 32 22.82 -15.63 24.39
CA PHE A 32 21.55 -14.95 24.10
C PHE A 32 20.73 -15.70 23.02
N PRO A 33 20.05 -16.81 23.37
CA PRO A 33 19.34 -17.67 22.42
C PRO A 33 18.01 -17.08 21.91
N VAL A 34 17.65 -15.84 22.26
CA VAL A 34 16.40 -15.19 21.84
C VAL A 34 16.17 -15.26 20.32
N LEU A 35 17.24 -15.15 19.52
CA LEU A 35 17.15 -15.19 18.06
C LEU A 35 16.71 -16.58 17.54
N ASP A 36 17.21 -17.66 18.14
CA ASP A 36 16.85 -19.04 17.76
C ASP A 36 15.38 -19.32 18.14
N ARG A 37 14.89 -18.77 19.26
CA ARG A 37 13.48 -18.94 19.68
C ARG A 37 12.51 -18.18 18.78
N LEU A 38 12.90 -16.99 18.32
CA LEU A 38 12.06 -16.13 17.48
C LEU A 38 12.17 -16.44 15.99
N GLU A 39 13.02 -17.38 15.57
CA GLU A 39 13.27 -17.67 14.14
C GLU A 39 11.99 -17.94 13.34
N HIS A 40 11.01 -18.59 13.97
CA HIS A 40 9.74 -18.96 13.35
C HIS A 40 8.56 -18.08 13.81
N GLU A 41 8.83 -17.04 14.61
CA GLU A 41 7.81 -16.14 15.13
C GLU A 41 7.32 -15.20 14.04
N LYS A 42 5.99 -15.18 13.85
CA LYS A 42 5.31 -14.39 12.82
C LYS A 42 4.57 -13.19 13.40
N ASP A 43 4.45 -13.08 14.71
CA ASP A 43 3.79 -11.94 15.34
C ASP A 43 4.80 -10.80 15.58
N PRO A 44 4.67 -9.64 14.91
CA PRO A 44 5.55 -8.49 15.15
C PRO A 44 5.47 -7.95 16.57
N LYS A 45 4.34 -8.10 17.29
CA LYS A 45 4.20 -7.60 18.68
C LYS A 45 5.10 -8.35 19.64
N VAL A 46 5.36 -9.64 19.39
CA VAL A 46 6.32 -10.43 20.18
C VAL A 46 7.72 -9.87 20.00
N TRP A 47 8.11 -9.56 18.75
CA TRP A 47 9.39 -8.94 18.44
C TRP A 47 9.55 -7.57 19.11
N GLU A 48 8.54 -6.71 19.04
CA GLU A 48 8.52 -5.38 19.68
C GLU A 48 8.75 -5.46 21.19
N LYS A 49 8.03 -6.35 21.87
CA LYS A 49 8.20 -6.56 23.31
C LYS A 49 9.63 -6.97 23.69
N HIS A 50 10.32 -7.74 22.84
CA HIS A 50 11.73 -8.08 23.07
C HIS A 50 12.65 -6.89 22.79
N ILE A 51 12.37 -6.10 21.75
CA ILE A 51 13.12 -4.88 21.42
C ILE A 51 13.01 -3.83 22.53
N ASP A 52 11.81 -3.58 23.06
CA ASP A 52 11.58 -2.61 24.15
C ASP A 52 12.36 -2.95 25.42
N LYS A 53 12.57 -4.25 25.68
CA LYS A 53 13.41 -4.71 26.80
C LYS A 53 14.90 -4.63 26.48
N ALA A 54 15.28 -4.86 25.23
CA ALA A 54 16.67 -4.97 24.81
C ALA A 54 17.33 -3.61 24.55
N LEU A 55 16.59 -2.64 23.99
CA LEU A 55 17.10 -1.31 23.64
C LEU A 55 17.70 -0.55 24.83
N PRO A 56 17.07 -0.49 26.02
CA PRO A 56 17.63 0.19 27.19
C PRO A 56 18.99 -0.37 27.65
N ILE A 57 19.33 -1.62 27.30
CA ILE A 57 20.65 -2.20 27.60
C ILE A 57 21.75 -1.38 26.92
N LEU A 58 21.51 -0.88 25.70
CA LEU A 58 22.47 -0.08 24.96
C LEU A 58 22.75 1.27 25.64
N GLU A 59 21.78 1.85 26.36
CA GLU A 59 21.95 3.08 27.14
C GLU A 59 22.90 2.91 28.32
N ARG A 60 22.93 1.71 28.91
CA ARG A 60 23.86 1.37 29.99
C ARG A 60 25.25 0.99 29.47
N LEU A 61 25.30 0.39 28.29
CA LEU A 61 26.54 -0.10 27.68
C LEU A 61 27.38 1.04 27.06
N GLU A 62 26.73 1.98 26.37
CA GLU A 62 27.41 3.02 25.60
C GLU A 62 28.39 3.89 26.41
N PRO A 63 28.07 4.39 27.63
CA PRO A 63 29.00 5.20 28.40
C PRO A 63 30.27 4.44 28.78
N VAL A 64 30.13 3.13 29.09
CA VAL A 64 31.27 2.28 29.42
C VAL A 64 32.15 2.06 28.18
N CYS A 65 31.55 1.80 27.01
CA CYS A 65 32.30 1.70 25.75
C CYS A 65 33.05 2.99 25.41
N LYS A 66 32.44 4.17 25.60
CA LYS A 66 33.11 5.47 25.36
C LYS A 66 34.31 5.67 26.26
N ASN A 67 34.16 5.39 27.56
CA ASN A 67 35.26 5.49 28.51
C ASN A 67 36.44 4.56 28.17
N ILE A 68 36.16 3.34 27.69
CA ILE A 68 37.20 2.41 27.24
C ILE A 68 37.89 2.95 25.97
N ALA A 69 37.14 3.46 25.01
CA ALA A 69 37.68 4.02 23.76
C ALA A 69 38.60 5.23 24.00
N GLU A 70 38.27 6.06 24.98
CA GLU A 70 38.97 7.31 25.31
C GLU A 70 40.14 7.12 26.29
N SER A 71 40.20 6.01 27.03
CA SER A 71 41.28 5.76 28.00
C SER A 71 42.65 5.70 27.32
N THR A 72 43.59 6.53 27.77
CA THR A 72 44.97 6.57 27.28
C THR A 72 45.85 5.46 27.86
N LYS A 73 45.36 4.75 28.88
CA LYS A 73 46.09 3.70 29.59
C LYS A 73 45.81 2.30 29.05
N LEU A 74 44.77 2.13 28.24
CA LEU A 74 44.45 0.89 27.56
C LEU A 74 45.18 0.79 26.21
N ASN A 75 45.44 -0.44 25.77
CA ASN A 75 46.07 -0.68 24.48
C ASN A 75 45.17 -0.25 23.30
N MET A 76 45.79 -0.01 22.14
CA MET A 76 45.09 0.51 20.96
C MET A 76 43.99 -0.44 20.45
N GLU A 77 44.15 -1.75 20.64
CA GLU A 77 43.17 -2.77 20.25
C GLU A 77 41.90 -2.71 21.10
N THR A 78 42.02 -2.68 22.43
CA THR A 78 40.87 -2.58 23.34
C THR A 78 40.09 -1.30 23.09
N ARG A 79 40.80 -0.20 22.86
CA ARG A 79 40.20 1.08 22.46
C ARG A 79 39.51 1.01 21.10
N GLY A 80 40.10 0.30 20.15
CA GLY A 80 39.55 0.08 18.81
C GLY A 80 38.27 -0.77 18.82
N VAL A 81 38.25 -1.83 19.63
CA VAL A 81 37.08 -2.69 19.85
C VAL A 81 35.95 -1.88 20.50
N ALA A 82 36.24 -1.12 21.55
CA ALA A 82 35.24 -0.28 22.21
C ALA A 82 34.69 0.83 21.30
N SER A 83 35.56 1.45 20.48
CA SER A 83 35.13 2.40 19.44
C SER A 83 34.19 1.76 18.43
N ASN A 84 34.41 0.49 18.08
CA ASN A 84 33.51 -0.26 17.20
C ASN A 84 32.15 -0.53 17.86
N TRP A 85 32.12 -0.91 19.14
CA TRP A 85 30.86 -1.05 19.88
C TRP A 85 30.06 0.24 19.92
N VAL A 86 30.69 1.40 20.19
CA VAL A 86 30.02 2.72 20.16
C VAL A 86 29.38 2.98 18.80
N ARG A 87 30.10 2.72 17.70
CA ARG A 87 29.57 2.88 16.34
C ARG A 87 28.40 1.92 16.06
N GLN A 88 28.50 0.66 16.50
CA GLN A 88 27.43 -0.33 16.36
C GLN A 88 26.18 0.09 17.14
N ILE A 89 26.33 0.58 18.38
CA ILE A 89 25.22 1.08 19.20
C ILE A 89 24.48 2.22 18.48
N ALA A 90 25.22 3.23 18.00
CA ALA A 90 24.62 4.34 17.27
C ALA A 90 23.86 3.87 16.02
N THR A 91 24.41 2.88 15.31
CA THR A 91 23.81 2.30 14.11
C THR A 91 22.51 1.55 14.43
N VAL A 92 22.51 0.72 15.49
CA VAL A 92 21.32 -0.03 15.93
C VAL A 92 20.20 0.91 16.37
N ARG A 93 20.52 1.97 17.13
CA ARG A 93 19.52 2.98 17.53
C ARG A 93 18.92 3.71 16.36
N LYS A 94 19.72 4.14 15.38
CA LYS A 94 19.20 4.79 14.17
C LYS A 94 18.18 3.91 13.46
N ARG A 95 18.41 2.59 13.38
CA ARG A 95 17.47 1.64 12.77
C ARG A 95 16.22 1.41 13.60
N ALA A 96 16.34 1.39 14.93
CA ALA A 96 15.19 1.23 15.81
C ALA A 96 14.14 2.33 15.60
N VAL A 97 14.59 3.58 15.38
CA VAL A 97 13.71 4.75 15.23
C VAL A 97 13.14 4.89 13.80
N GLN A 98 13.74 4.27 12.79
CA GLN A 98 13.29 4.45 11.40
C GLN A 98 11.94 3.78 11.13
N THR A 99 10.92 4.53 10.71
CA THR A 99 9.59 4.01 10.35
C THR A 99 9.55 3.59 8.88
N ASN A 100 9.15 2.35 8.60
CA ASN A 100 8.84 1.91 7.25
C ASN A 100 7.36 2.16 6.98
N LYS A 101 7.04 3.02 6.01
CA LYS A 101 5.66 3.30 5.59
C LYS A 101 5.33 2.46 4.35
N ILE A 102 4.11 1.90 4.32
CA ILE A 102 3.57 1.20 3.15
C ILE A 102 2.35 1.97 2.65
N THR A 103 2.43 2.49 1.42
CA THR A 103 1.30 3.15 0.77
C THR A 103 0.49 2.16 -0.06
N ILE A 104 -0.81 2.07 0.21
CA ILE A 104 -1.80 1.27 -0.52
C ILE A 104 -2.72 2.21 -1.28
N GLY A 105 -2.75 2.11 -2.61
CA GLY A 105 -3.67 2.89 -3.43
C GLY A 105 -5.03 2.22 -3.52
N VAL A 106 -6.10 2.92 -3.20
CA VAL A 106 -7.49 2.43 -3.31
C VAL A 106 -8.12 3.02 -4.57
N PHE A 107 -8.66 2.15 -5.42
CA PHE A 107 -9.16 2.49 -6.74
C PHE A 107 -10.56 1.92 -6.95
N GLY A 108 -11.45 2.69 -7.58
CA GLY A 108 -12.81 2.28 -7.96
C GLY A 108 -13.54 3.43 -8.66
N ASN A 109 -14.65 3.15 -9.36
CA ASN A 109 -15.43 4.21 -9.98
C ASN A 109 -16.15 5.07 -8.94
N THR A 110 -16.56 6.27 -9.33
CA THR A 110 -17.50 7.05 -8.52
C THR A 110 -18.77 6.26 -8.25
N GLY A 111 -19.23 6.31 -7.00
CA GLY A 111 -20.36 5.51 -6.53
C GLY A 111 -20.05 4.03 -6.24
N ASP A 112 -18.83 3.53 -6.46
CA ASP A 112 -18.47 2.14 -6.12
C ASP A 112 -18.33 1.91 -4.60
N GLY A 113 -18.42 2.95 -3.77
CA GLY A 113 -18.34 2.87 -2.31
C GLY A 113 -16.91 2.91 -1.74
N LYS A 114 -15.98 3.51 -2.48
CA LYS A 114 -14.56 3.66 -2.11
C LYS A 114 -14.38 4.46 -0.82
N SER A 115 -14.83 5.72 -0.79
CA SER A 115 -14.71 6.61 0.38
C SER A 115 -15.46 6.03 1.60
N SER A 116 -16.64 5.43 1.40
CA SER A 116 -17.36 4.72 2.46
C SER A 116 -16.61 3.49 2.99
N THR A 117 -15.88 2.76 2.13
CA THR A 117 -15.02 1.65 2.57
C THR A 117 -13.85 2.17 3.39
N ILE A 118 -13.24 3.29 2.99
CA ILE A 118 -12.13 3.90 3.71
C ILE A 118 -12.60 4.45 5.06
N ASN A 119 -13.71 5.18 5.13
CA ASN A 119 -14.26 5.66 6.40
C ASN A 119 -14.53 4.49 7.36
N ALA A 120 -15.19 3.42 6.90
CA ALA A 120 -15.39 2.21 7.70
C ALA A 120 -14.07 1.55 8.12
N LEU A 121 -13.05 1.49 7.24
CA LEU A 121 -11.72 0.98 7.58
C LEU A 121 -11.07 1.79 8.71
N LEU A 122 -11.29 3.11 8.74
CA LEU A 122 -10.74 4.02 9.74
C LEU A 122 -11.54 4.02 11.06
N GLY A 123 -12.71 3.39 11.10
CA GLY A 123 -13.62 3.47 12.24
C GLY A 123 -14.37 4.80 12.32
N GLU A 124 -14.52 5.49 11.19
CA GLU A 124 -15.16 6.80 11.11
C GLU A 124 -16.43 6.73 10.24
N ALA A 125 -17.38 7.61 10.52
CA ALA A 125 -18.57 7.76 9.67
C ALA A 125 -18.23 8.59 8.42
N ASN A 126 -17.70 9.79 8.64
CA ASN A 126 -17.63 10.87 7.65
C ASN A 126 -16.31 11.66 7.73
N LEU A 127 -15.15 10.98 7.74
CA LEU A 127 -13.86 11.68 7.63
C LEU A 127 -13.58 12.12 6.20
N LEU A 128 -13.71 11.21 5.23
CA LEU A 128 -13.71 11.55 3.80
C LEU A 128 -15.14 11.86 3.33
N PRO A 129 -15.32 12.83 2.42
CA PRO A 129 -16.62 13.11 1.83
C PRO A 129 -17.15 11.90 1.03
N THR A 130 -18.45 11.64 1.14
CA THR A 130 -19.14 10.48 0.55
C THR A 130 -20.32 10.94 -0.34
N ASN A 131 -20.01 11.53 -1.49
CA ASN A 131 -21.02 11.92 -2.47
C ASN A 131 -21.38 10.75 -3.43
N CYS A 132 -22.67 10.50 -3.64
CA CYS A 132 -23.18 9.43 -4.51
C CYS A 132 -23.36 9.87 -5.98
N MET A 133 -23.48 11.17 -6.25
CA MET A 133 -23.80 11.72 -7.58
C MET A 133 -22.58 12.29 -8.29
N ARG A 134 -21.56 12.72 -7.54
CA ARG A 134 -20.34 13.34 -8.06
C ARG A 134 -19.08 12.66 -7.51
N ALA A 135 -18.01 12.68 -8.29
CA ALA A 135 -16.70 12.24 -7.85
C ALA A 135 -16.20 13.18 -6.74
N CYS A 136 -16.15 12.69 -5.50
CA CYS A 136 -15.87 13.48 -4.29
C CYS A 136 -14.36 13.58 -3.96
N THR A 137 -13.48 13.08 -4.81
CA THR A 137 -12.02 13.10 -4.59
C THR A 137 -11.35 13.79 -5.77
N ALA A 138 -11.18 15.11 -5.71
CA ALA A 138 -10.56 15.86 -6.81
C ALA A 138 -9.03 15.72 -6.86
N CYS A 139 -8.40 15.42 -5.72
CA CYS A 139 -6.96 15.29 -5.54
C CYS A 139 -6.61 14.02 -4.74
N VAL A 140 -5.39 13.47 -4.91
CA VAL A 140 -4.97 12.28 -4.16
C VAL A 140 -4.97 12.59 -2.67
N THR A 141 -5.72 11.80 -1.90
CA THR A 141 -5.85 11.97 -0.45
C THR A 141 -5.14 10.81 0.27
N GLU A 142 -4.03 11.10 0.92
CA GLU A 142 -3.25 10.14 1.71
C GLU A 142 -3.73 10.16 3.16
N ILE A 143 -4.04 9.01 3.75
CA ILE A 143 -4.40 8.88 5.16
C ILE A 143 -3.36 8.01 5.88
N SER A 144 -2.70 8.58 6.90
CA SER A 144 -1.67 7.92 7.72
C SER A 144 -2.03 7.97 9.20
N TYR A 145 -1.32 7.19 10.02
CA TYR A 145 -1.42 7.28 11.47
C TYR A 145 -0.86 8.62 11.98
N ASN A 146 -1.50 9.21 12.97
CA ASN A 146 -1.03 10.40 13.67
C ASN A 146 -0.09 9.99 14.82
N ASP A 147 1.21 10.23 14.69
CA ASP A 147 2.21 9.94 15.73
C ASP A 147 2.38 11.09 16.76
N ASP A 148 1.70 12.23 16.59
CA ASP A 148 1.82 13.37 17.51
C ASP A 148 1.27 13.03 18.91
N ASP A 149 1.94 13.50 19.97
CA ASP A 149 1.52 13.35 21.38
C ASP A 149 0.39 14.34 21.78
N ASP A 150 -0.26 14.98 20.80
CA ASP A 150 -1.34 15.97 20.97
C ASP A 150 -2.71 15.27 21.05
N ASP A 151 -3.02 14.70 22.22
CA ASP A 151 -4.28 13.96 22.45
C ASP A 151 -5.53 14.85 22.35
N GLU A 152 -5.39 16.19 22.45
CA GLU A 152 -6.51 17.12 22.27
C GLU A 152 -6.90 17.25 20.79
N ASN A 153 -5.97 17.03 19.86
CA ASN A 153 -6.20 17.14 18.41
C ASN A 153 -5.76 15.86 17.68
N PRO A 154 -6.51 14.75 17.83
CA PRO A 154 -6.15 13.47 17.22
C PRO A 154 -6.20 13.48 15.69
N TYR A 155 -6.91 14.44 15.09
CA TYR A 155 -7.03 14.60 13.64
C TYR A 155 -6.20 15.78 13.14
N LYS A 156 -5.41 15.57 12.09
CA LYS A 156 -4.59 16.59 11.44
C LYS A 156 -4.68 16.45 9.92
N ALA A 157 -4.64 17.56 9.19
CA ALA A 157 -4.50 17.55 7.75
C ALA A 157 -3.37 18.49 7.28
N GLU A 158 -2.70 18.12 6.20
CA GLU A 158 -1.72 18.93 5.48
C GLU A 158 -2.12 19.00 3.99
N ILE A 159 -2.22 20.20 3.44
CA ILE A 159 -2.64 20.46 2.06
C ILE A 159 -1.46 21.06 1.31
N ASP A 160 -0.92 20.31 0.37
CA ASP A 160 0.16 20.76 -0.50
C ASP A 160 -0.43 21.40 -1.76
N PHE A 161 -0.09 22.66 -2.03
CA PHE A 161 -0.51 23.34 -3.25
C PHE A 161 0.48 23.12 -4.39
N VAL A 162 0.00 23.20 -5.63
CA VAL A 162 0.83 23.13 -6.83
C VAL A 162 1.85 24.29 -6.87
N SER A 163 2.98 24.05 -7.51
CA SER A 163 4.00 25.09 -7.67
C SER A 163 3.54 26.18 -8.64
N PRO A 164 4.10 27.41 -8.54
CA PRO A 164 3.81 28.48 -9.50
C PRO A 164 4.02 28.08 -10.95
N ASP A 165 5.10 27.35 -11.23
CA ASP A 165 5.42 26.90 -12.59
C ASP A 165 4.42 25.85 -13.13
N GLU A 166 3.89 24.99 -12.25
CA GLU A 166 2.84 24.02 -12.62
C GLU A 166 1.54 24.75 -12.98
N TRP A 167 1.08 25.69 -12.15
CA TRP A 167 -0.16 26.43 -12.39
C TRP A 167 -0.09 27.33 -13.63
N ILE A 168 1.06 27.97 -13.89
CA ILE A 168 1.29 28.77 -15.11
C ILE A 168 1.05 27.93 -16.38
N ARG A 169 1.45 26.65 -16.37
CA ARG A 169 1.25 25.75 -17.52
C ARG A 169 -0.23 25.43 -17.72
N GLU A 170 -0.99 25.26 -16.63
CA GLU A 170 -2.42 24.97 -16.71
C GLU A 170 -3.21 26.17 -17.23
N ILE A 171 -2.96 27.39 -16.72
CA ILE A 171 -3.62 28.62 -17.19
C ILE A 171 -3.35 28.86 -18.68
N LYS A 172 -2.11 28.65 -19.15
CA LYS A 172 -1.77 28.80 -20.58
C LYS A 172 -2.62 27.88 -21.44
N THR A 173 -2.80 26.64 -20.99
CA THR A 173 -3.64 25.65 -21.70
C THR A 173 -5.10 26.11 -21.75
N PHE A 174 -5.64 26.65 -20.66
CA PHE A 174 -7.00 27.21 -20.62
C PHE A 174 -7.18 28.39 -21.61
N LEU A 175 -6.26 29.35 -21.61
CA LEU A 175 -6.36 30.52 -22.50
C LEU A 175 -6.23 30.13 -23.99
N ASP A 176 -5.38 29.14 -24.29
CA ASP A 176 -5.25 28.58 -25.64
C ASP A 176 -6.54 27.84 -26.09
N ASP A 177 -7.23 27.15 -25.17
CA ASP A 177 -8.50 26.47 -25.44
C ASP A 177 -9.63 27.45 -25.76
N VAL A 178 -9.76 28.53 -24.98
CA VAL A 178 -10.77 29.58 -25.15
C VAL A 178 -10.60 30.33 -26.47
N THR A 179 -9.36 30.74 -26.77
CA THR A 179 -9.04 31.49 -28.00
C THR A 179 -9.31 30.68 -29.26
N THR A 180 -9.22 29.34 -29.19
CA THR A 180 -9.50 28.45 -30.31
C THR A 180 -11.00 28.36 -30.64
N LYS A 181 -11.89 28.39 -29.65
CA LYS A 181 -13.36 28.32 -29.86
C LYS A 181 -14.01 29.66 -30.21
N ASN A 182 -13.50 30.78 -29.71
CA ASN A 182 -13.92 32.12 -30.15
C ASN A 182 -13.70 32.34 -31.66
N ALA A 183 -12.74 31.64 -32.27
CA ALA A 183 -12.49 31.67 -33.71
C ALA A 183 -13.43 30.77 -34.54
N GLU A 184 -14.11 29.80 -33.91
CA GLU A 184 -15.06 28.86 -34.54
C GLU A 184 -16.54 29.31 -34.37
N GLY A 185 -16.81 30.31 -33.51
CA GLY A 185 -18.12 30.97 -33.37
C GLY A 185 -19.12 30.26 -32.45
N ASP A 186 -18.64 29.42 -31.54
CA ASP A 186 -19.45 28.40 -30.83
C ASP A 186 -19.37 28.52 -29.28
N LEU A 187 -19.21 29.74 -28.75
CA LEU A 187 -19.22 30.00 -27.30
C LEU A 187 -20.36 30.96 -26.94
N ASN A 188 -21.53 30.40 -26.61
CA ASN A 188 -22.50 31.08 -25.75
C ASN A 188 -22.31 30.55 -24.32
N LEU A 189 -22.03 31.44 -23.37
CA LEU A 189 -21.87 31.11 -21.95
C LEU A 189 -23.15 31.36 -21.14
N ASP A 190 -24.25 31.69 -21.83
CA ASP A 190 -25.54 32.13 -21.27
C ASP A 190 -26.67 31.09 -21.47
N ASP A 191 -26.37 29.88 -21.97
CA ASP A 191 -27.37 28.81 -22.03
C ASP A 191 -27.58 28.26 -20.61
N GLU A 192 -28.49 28.88 -19.86
CA GLU A 192 -29.17 28.28 -18.73
C GLU A 192 -29.89 27.01 -19.23
N ASP A 193 -29.58 25.85 -18.65
CA ASP A 193 -30.20 24.56 -18.96
C ASP A 193 -31.71 24.61 -18.66
N ASP A 194 -32.54 25.03 -19.62
CA ASP A 194 -33.98 24.81 -19.61
C ASP A 194 -34.25 23.34 -20.04
N ASP A 195 -34.46 22.48 -19.05
CA ASP A 195 -34.97 21.11 -19.20
C ASP A 195 -36.37 21.13 -19.88
N GLU A 196 -36.44 20.96 -21.21
CA GLU A 196 -37.66 20.48 -21.86
C GLU A 196 -37.61 18.95 -22.04
N GLU A 197 -38.45 18.27 -21.27
CA GLU A 197 -38.76 16.84 -21.35
C GLU A 197 -39.23 16.45 -22.78
N GLU A 198 -38.40 15.76 -23.57
CA GLU A 198 -38.91 15.05 -24.74
C GLU A 198 -39.47 13.67 -24.36
N GLU A 199 -40.79 13.63 -24.22
CA GLU A 199 -41.60 12.41 -24.16
C GLU A 199 -41.41 11.51 -25.40
N SER A 200 -41.08 10.25 -25.13
CA SER A 200 -41.35 9.03 -25.90
C SER A 200 -41.72 9.13 -27.39
N ASN A 201 -40.92 8.48 -28.24
CA ASN A 201 -41.47 7.53 -29.20
C ASN A 201 -40.50 6.37 -29.50
N ASP A 202 -41.08 5.18 -29.37
CA ASP A 202 -40.47 3.86 -29.42
C ASP A 202 -40.42 3.38 -30.89
N SER A 203 -39.24 3.38 -31.53
CA SER A 203 -38.90 2.43 -32.60
C SER A 203 -37.48 2.58 -33.17
N ASP A 204 -36.77 1.46 -33.15
CA ASP A 204 -35.80 0.95 -34.14
C ASP A 204 -34.28 1.13 -33.92
N GLU A 205 -33.59 0.01 -34.09
CA GLU A 205 -32.17 -0.22 -33.83
C GLU A 205 -31.27 0.58 -34.78
N GLY A 206 -30.56 1.58 -34.25
CA GLY A 206 -29.53 2.31 -34.97
C GLY A 206 -28.51 2.88 -33.99
N GLN A 207 -27.24 2.52 -34.18
CA GLN A 207 -26.09 3.00 -33.41
C GLN A 207 -26.01 4.52 -33.45
N GLY A 208 -26.48 5.19 -32.40
CA GLY A 208 -26.24 6.61 -32.16
C GLY A 208 -24.88 6.80 -31.48
N GLU A 209 -23.89 7.28 -32.23
CA GLU A 209 -22.73 7.93 -31.65
C GLU A 209 -23.20 9.22 -30.97
N GLU A 210 -23.29 9.20 -29.64
CA GLU A 210 -23.46 10.42 -28.84
C GLU A 210 -22.29 11.37 -29.14
N ASN A 211 -22.62 12.52 -29.74
CA ASN A 211 -21.70 13.64 -29.97
C ASN A 211 -21.17 14.14 -28.61
N LEU A 212 -19.89 13.85 -28.34
CA LEU A 212 -19.18 14.08 -27.07
C LEU A 212 -18.09 15.15 -27.23
N ASP A 213 -18.29 16.12 -28.14
CA ASP A 213 -17.32 17.20 -28.42
C ASP A 213 -17.46 18.41 -27.44
N GLY A 214 -18.40 18.39 -26.50
CA GLY A 214 -18.65 19.46 -25.52
C GLY A 214 -17.75 19.51 -24.27
N ASP A 215 -17.01 18.45 -23.96
CA ASP A 215 -16.53 18.18 -22.58
C ASP A 215 -15.22 18.90 -22.16
N ASP A 216 -14.32 19.26 -23.08
CA ASP A 216 -12.95 19.70 -22.72
C ASP A 216 -12.76 21.20 -22.48
N THR A 217 -13.47 22.06 -23.22
CA THR A 217 -13.49 23.50 -22.90
C THR A 217 -14.33 23.74 -21.66
N ALA A 218 -15.44 23.00 -21.51
CA ALA A 218 -16.21 22.99 -20.27
C ALA A 218 -15.31 22.66 -19.06
N ARG A 219 -14.34 21.72 -19.20
CA ARG A 219 -13.37 21.37 -18.16
C ARG A 219 -12.37 22.48 -17.80
N SER A 220 -11.69 23.10 -18.78
CA SER A 220 -10.71 24.16 -18.48
C SER A 220 -11.39 25.43 -17.99
N VAL A 221 -12.58 25.73 -18.53
CA VAL A 221 -13.48 26.78 -18.04
C VAL A 221 -13.96 26.48 -16.62
N ALA A 222 -14.39 25.26 -16.30
CA ALA A 222 -14.84 24.90 -14.96
C ALA A 222 -13.72 24.98 -13.91
N LYS A 223 -12.48 24.57 -14.25
CA LYS A 223 -11.31 24.73 -13.35
C LYS A 223 -10.96 26.21 -13.12
N ALA A 224 -10.97 27.00 -14.19
CA ALA A 224 -10.72 28.44 -14.08
C ALA A 224 -11.84 29.12 -13.29
N ARG A 225 -13.11 28.83 -13.57
CA ARG A 225 -14.28 29.33 -12.83
C ARG A 225 -14.26 28.89 -11.36
N ALA A 226 -13.83 27.67 -11.04
CA ALA A 226 -13.72 27.22 -9.65
C ALA A 226 -12.71 28.05 -8.83
N VAL A 227 -11.58 28.45 -9.44
CA VAL A 227 -10.53 29.25 -8.79
C VAL A 227 -10.81 30.76 -8.84
N TYR A 228 -11.42 31.23 -9.93
CA TYR A 228 -11.70 32.64 -10.23
C TYR A 228 -13.20 32.93 -10.25
N ALA A 229 -14.00 32.26 -9.42
CA ALA A 229 -15.47 32.38 -9.38
C ALA A 229 -15.95 33.84 -9.25
N ASN A 230 -15.14 34.67 -8.60
CA ASN A 230 -15.42 36.09 -8.35
C ASN A 230 -14.96 37.04 -9.47
N MET A 231 -14.55 36.53 -10.64
CA MET A 231 -14.23 37.33 -11.83
C MET A 231 -15.31 37.17 -12.89
N ASP A 232 -15.74 38.28 -13.48
CA ASP A 232 -16.63 38.28 -14.64
C ASP A 232 -16.03 37.44 -15.78
N ASN A 233 -16.87 36.65 -16.46
CA ASN A 233 -16.43 35.75 -17.53
C ASN A 233 -15.68 36.50 -18.64
N GLU A 234 -16.15 37.67 -19.05
CA GLU A 234 -15.48 38.49 -20.07
C GLU A 234 -14.07 38.92 -19.62
N VAL A 235 -13.92 39.29 -18.34
CA VAL A 235 -12.63 39.68 -17.75
C VAL A 235 -11.69 38.48 -17.62
N LEU A 236 -12.20 37.30 -17.25
CA LEU A 236 -11.42 36.07 -17.14
C LEU A 236 -10.83 35.65 -18.49
N LEU A 237 -11.58 35.80 -19.59
CA LEU A 237 -11.16 35.40 -20.94
C LEU A 237 -10.19 36.42 -21.57
N GLU A 238 -10.26 37.70 -21.19
CA GLU A 238 -9.32 38.74 -21.66
C GLU A 238 -8.03 38.83 -20.79
N SER A 239 -8.02 38.18 -19.63
CA SER A 239 -6.91 38.26 -18.68
C SER A 239 -5.64 37.57 -19.19
N SER A 240 -4.48 38.17 -18.91
CA SER A 240 -3.20 37.51 -19.16
C SER A 240 -2.86 36.51 -18.06
N VAL A 241 -1.99 35.55 -18.37
CA VAL A 241 -1.44 34.60 -17.38
C VAL A 241 -0.88 35.32 -16.15
N HIS A 242 -0.24 36.48 -16.36
CA HIS A 242 0.36 37.25 -15.28
C HIS A 242 -0.68 37.93 -14.37
N ASP A 243 -1.85 38.29 -14.91
CA ASP A 243 -2.93 38.90 -14.14
C ASP A 243 -3.64 37.85 -13.28
N LEU A 244 -3.89 36.66 -13.83
CA LEU A 244 -4.47 35.52 -13.12
C LEU A 244 -3.54 35.00 -12.00
N MET A 245 -2.21 35.03 -12.21
CA MET A 245 -1.22 34.67 -11.18
C MET A 245 -1.14 35.66 -10.01
N ARG A 246 -1.57 36.91 -10.20
CA ARG A 246 -1.62 37.93 -9.14
C ARG A 246 -2.93 37.94 -8.39
N HIS A 247 -3.90 37.13 -8.81
CA HIS A 247 -5.19 37.06 -8.17
C HIS A 247 -5.06 36.62 -6.70
N PRO A 248 -5.84 37.20 -5.75
CA PRO A 248 -5.74 36.88 -4.32
C PRO A 248 -5.91 35.40 -3.99
N ASN A 249 -6.74 34.67 -4.75
CA ASN A 249 -6.98 33.23 -4.56
C ASN A 249 -5.76 32.36 -4.90
N VAL A 250 -4.75 32.91 -5.58
CA VAL A 250 -3.61 32.17 -6.15
C VAL A 250 -2.27 32.66 -5.60
N HIS A 251 -2.06 33.98 -5.55
CA HIS A 251 -0.76 34.60 -5.25
C HIS A 251 -0.18 34.21 -3.87
N GLY A 252 -1.04 33.87 -2.91
CA GLY A 252 -0.65 33.57 -1.52
C GLY A 252 -0.62 32.09 -1.15
N VAL A 253 -1.03 31.17 -2.02
CA VAL A 253 -1.20 29.74 -1.66
C VAL A 253 -0.27 28.80 -2.44
N LEU A 254 0.13 29.18 -3.66
CA LEU A 254 0.95 28.32 -4.53
C LEU A 254 2.30 27.96 -3.89
N GLY A 255 2.65 26.68 -3.97
CA GLY A 255 3.90 26.13 -3.41
C GLY A 255 3.99 26.14 -1.88
N MET A 256 2.91 26.49 -1.17
CA MET A 256 2.83 26.40 0.29
C MET A 256 2.18 25.08 0.73
N THR A 257 2.37 24.74 2.01
CA THR A 257 1.64 23.66 2.68
C THR A 257 0.83 24.26 3.82
N GLN A 258 -0.49 24.03 3.81
CA GLN A 258 -1.38 24.49 4.88
C GLN A 258 -1.68 23.33 5.85
N THR A 259 -1.72 23.61 7.15
CA THR A 259 -1.94 22.58 8.18
C THR A 259 -3.18 22.89 9.01
N PHE A 260 -4.00 21.87 9.25
CA PHE A 260 -5.23 21.91 10.05
C PHE A 260 -5.15 20.87 11.17
N LYS A 261 -5.81 21.14 12.29
CA LYS A 261 -5.93 20.25 13.46
C LYS A 261 -7.35 20.31 14.00
N ALA A 262 -7.91 19.18 14.39
CA ALA A 262 -9.28 19.09 14.89
C ALA A 262 -9.42 18.06 16.02
N GLN A 263 -10.46 18.23 16.84
CA GLN A 263 -10.79 17.28 17.90
C GLN A 263 -11.64 16.12 17.37
N LYS A 264 -12.47 16.38 16.35
CA LYS A 264 -13.39 15.40 15.74
C LYS A 264 -13.15 15.27 14.24
N ALA A 265 -13.49 14.10 13.69
CA ALA A 265 -13.40 13.83 12.25
C ALA A 265 -14.27 14.78 11.42
N GLU A 266 -15.49 15.08 11.89
CA GLU A 266 -16.43 16.00 11.22
C GLU A 266 -15.88 17.43 11.10
N GLU A 267 -15.29 17.95 12.19
CA GLU A 267 -14.65 19.27 12.18
C GLU A 267 -13.49 19.32 11.18
N LEU A 268 -12.66 18.27 11.12
CA LEU A 268 -11.58 18.21 10.14
C LEU A 268 -12.14 18.15 8.72
N ARG A 269 -13.19 17.36 8.48
CA ARG A 269 -13.86 17.27 7.18
C ARG A 269 -14.33 18.65 6.71
N GLU A 270 -15.07 19.37 7.54
CA GLU A 270 -15.58 20.71 7.21
C GLU A 270 -14.43 21.67 6.84
N MET A 271 -13.29 21.59 7.53
CA MET A 271 -12.11 22.42 7.22
C MET A 271 -11.45 22.07 5.88
N ILE A 272 -11.47 20.79 5.48
CA ILE A 272 -10.76 20.32 4.28
C ILE A 272 -11.67 20.17 3.04
N GLU A 273 -13.00 20.24 3.20
CA GLU A 273 -13.98 19.96 2.14
C GLU A 273 -13.75 20.82 0.90
N CYS A 274 -13.50 22.13 1.07
CA CYS A 274 -13.23 23.06 -0.05
C CYS A 274 -11.93 22.79 -0.84
N TYR A 275 -11.06 21.92 -0.33
CA TYR A 275 -9.81 21.50 -0.98
C TYR A 275 -9.90 20.12 -1.65
N ILE A 276 -10.92 19.32 -1.28
CA ILE A 276 -11.14 17.95 -1.75
C ILE A 276 -12.31 17.87 -2.74
N ASP A 277 -13.37 18.64 -2.49
CA ASP A 277 -14.62 18.66 -3.28
C ASP A 277 -14.85 20.04 -3.94
N SER A 278 -15.70 20.05 -4.98
CA SER A 278 -16.25 21.28 -5.57
C SER A 278 -17.53 21.64 -4.83
N THR A 279 -17.66 22.89 -4.37
CA THR A 279 -18.86 23.43 -3.70
C THR A 279 -20.12 23.29 -4.57
N ASP A 280 -21.29 23.16 -3.92
CA ASP A 280 -22.59 23.02 -4.56
C ASP A 280 -22.85 24.17 -5.56
N GLU A 281 -23.47 23.86 -6.69
CA GLU A 281 -23.84 24.81 -7.76
C GLU A 281 -24.78 25.94 -7.28
N ASN A 282 -25.30 25.86 -6.06
CA ASN A 282 -26.17 26.87 -5.44
C ASN A 282 -25.43 27.96 -4.66
N ASP A 283 -24.09 27.90 -4.57
CA ASP A 283 -23.28 28.87 -3.84
C ASP A 283 -22.28 29.53 -4.81
N GLU A 284 -22.81 30.39 -5.71
CA GLU A 284 -22.07 31.08 -6.78
C GLU A 284 -20.87 31.92 -6.29
N GLU A 285 -20.77 32.19 -4.98
CA GLU A 285 -19.69 32.97 -4.35
C GLU A 285 -18.61 32.10 -3.65
N ALA A 286 -18.78 30.77 -3.58
CA ALA A 286 -17.88 29.90 -2.82
C ALA A 286 -16.66 29.43 -3.65
N VAL A 287 -15.46 29.93 -3.30
CA VAL A 287 -14.20 29.58 -3.96
C VAL A 287 -13.83 28.11 -3.68
N ALA A 288 -13.60 27.34 -4.74
CA ALA A 288 -13.15 25.95 -4.63
C ALA A 288 -11.65 25.83 -4.94
N TYR A 289 -10.86 25.42 -3.95
CA TYR A 289 -9.39 25.39 -4.04
C TYR A 289 -8.83 24.12 -4.67
N TRP A 290 -9.64 23.08 -4.87
CA TRP A 290 -9.20 21.78 -5.37
C TRP A 290 -8.35 21.83 -6.66
N PRO A 291 -8.52 22.77 -7.62
CA PRO A 291 -7.65 22.82 -8.80
C PRO A 291 -6.21 23.23 -8.48
N LEU A 292 -5.98 23.91 -7.35
CA LEU A 292 -4.68 24.34 -6.88
C LEU A 292 -4.00 23.30 -5.96
N VAL A 293 -4.69 22.22 -5.60
CA VAL A 293 -4.22 21.23 -4.63
C VAL A 293 -3.48 20.10 -5.32
N LYS A 294 -2.23 19.88 -4.90
CA LYS A 294 -1.38 18.80 -5.38
C LYS A 294 -1.66 17.48 -4.64
N ALA A 295 -1.76 17.54 -3.32
CA ALA A 295 -2.04 16.38 -2.48
C ALA A 295 -2.63 16.83 -1.14
N VAL A 296 -3.51 16.00 -0.58
CA VAL A 296 -4.03 16.16 0.78
C VAL A 296 -3.52 15.00 1.62
N ARG A 297 -2.92 15.29 2.77
CA ARG A 297 -2.49 14.29 3.74
C ARG A 297 -3.29 14.43 5.03
N ILE A 298 -4.00 13.39 5.40
CA ILE A 298 -4.81 13.31 6.61
C ILE A 298 -4.09 12.37 7.59
N PHE A 299 -4.07 12.74 8.86
CA PHE A 299 -3.51 11.96 9.95
C PHE A 299 -4.59 11.72 11.00
N THR A 300 -4.79 10.46 11.37
CA THR A 300 -5.78 10.03 12.38
C THR A 300 -5.18 8.95 13.29
N LYS A 301 -5.74 8.77 14.49
CA LYS A 301 -5.33 7.73 15.45
C LYS A 301 -5.97 6.35 15.17
N ALA A 302 -6.48 6.11 13.97
CA ALA A 302 -7.13 4.85 13.59
C ALA A 302 -6.19 3.63 13.75
N GLU A 303 -6.65 2.58 14.44
CA GLU A 303 -5.85 1.37 14.72
C GLU A 303 -5.41 0.66 13.43
N ALA A 304 -6.24 0.68 12.38
CA ALA A 304 -5.90 0.08 11.08
C ALA A 304 -4.60 0.66 10.47
N LEU A 305 -4.21 1.88 10.83
CA LEU A 305 -3.03 2.58 10.31
C LEU A 305 -1.82 2.54 11.25
N SER A 306 -2.00 2.16 12.52
CA SER A 306 -1.00 2.30 13.60
C SER A 306 0.33 1.60 13.36
N ASN A 307 0.38 0.68 12.41
CA ASN A 307 1.56 -0.12 12.08
C ASN A 307 2.35 0.41 10.88
N GLY A 308 2.09 1.66 10.45
CA GLY A 308 2.78 2.30 9.33
C GLY A 308 2.11 2.11 7.96
N VAL A 309 0.83 1.73 7.94
CA VAL A 309 0.02 1.70 6.71
C VAL A 309 -0.39 3.13 6.35
N THR A 310 -0.31 3.46 5.07
CA THR A 310 -0.89 4.68 4.50
C THR A 310 -1.87 4.28 3.41
N ILE A 311 -3.11 4.74 3.51
CA ILE A 311 -4.16 4.50 2.51
C ILE A 311 -4.23 5.73 1.61
N ALA A 312 -4.08 5.57 0.31
CA ALA A 312 -4.24 6.65 -0.65
C ALA A 312 -5.57 6.47 -1.39
N ASP A 313 -6.49 7.41 -1.20
CA ASP A 313 -7.75 7.46 -1.94
C ASP A 313 -7.50 8.06 -3.33
N LEU A 314 -7.79 7.28 -4.38
CA LEU A 314 -7.52 7.67 -5.76
C LEU A 314 -8.83 7.94 -6.53
N PRO A 315 -8.89 9.00 -7.36
CA PRO A 315 -10.05 9.26 -8.21
C PRO A 315 -10.31 8.12 -9.22
N GLY A 316 -11.56 7.97 -9.66
CA GLY A 316 -11.98 6.89 -10.55
C GLY A 316 -11.62 7.17 -12.02
N THR A 317 -11.41 6.12 -12.83
CA THR A 317 -11.05 6.27 -14.27
C THR A 317 -12.16 6.78 -15.18
N HIS A 318 -13.39 6.85 -14.67
CA HIS A 318 -14.57 7.33 -15.39
C HIS A 318 -15.15 8.61 -14.78
N ASP A 319 -14.42 9.25 -13.87
CA ASP A 319 -14.78 10.61 -13.48
C ASP A 319 -14.68 11.49 -14.74
N ALA A 320 -15.64 12.40 -14.93
CA ALA A 320 -15.75 13.24 -16.14
C ALA A 320 -14.45 14.00 -16.49
N ASP A 321 -13.49 14.06 -15.56
CA ASP A 321 -12.17 14.63 -15.79
C ASP A 321 -11.10 13.57 -16.09
N ALA A 322 -10.73 13.49 -17.37
CA ALA A 322 -9.62 12.66 -17.82
C ALA A 322 -8.25 13.01 -17.20
N ALA A 323 -8.05 14.22 -16.65
CA ALA A 323 -6.83 14.60 -15.94
C ALA A 323 -6.74 13.87 -14.58
N ARG A 324 -7.87 13.77 -13.85
CA ARG A 324 -7.98 13.01 -12.59
C ARG A 324 -7.63 11.53 -12.79
N SER A 325 -8.13 10.94 -13.87
CA SER A 325 -7.79 9.57 -14.29
C SER A 325 -6.30 9.35 -14.59
N SER A 326 -5.59 10.38 -15.09
CA SER A 326 -4.16 10.28 -15.39
C SER A 326 -3.30 10.41 -14.13
N MET A 327 -3.65 11.34 -13.24
CA MET A 327 -2.98 11.52 -11.94
C MET A 327 -3.12 10.26 -11.07
N ALA A 328 -4.33 9.69 -10.99
CA ALA A 328 -4.55 8.41 -10.31
C ALA A 328 -3.68 7.28 -10.89
N ARG A 329 -3.55 7.20 -12.23
CA ARG A 329 -2.69 6.21 -12.90
C ARG A 329 -1.21 6.38 -12.59
N GLU A 330 -0.73 7.62 -12.47
CA GLU A 330 0.65 7.88 -12.07
C GLU A 330 0.88 7.62 -10.58
N TYR A 331 -0.09 7.90 -9.71
CA TYR A 331 0.04 7.60 -8.29
C TYR A 331 -0.08 6.10 -7.98
N MET A 332 -0.96 5.36 -8.68
CA MET A 332 -1.03 3.88 -8.57
C MET A 332 0.33 3.22 -8.80
N ARG A 333 1.17 3.83 -9.64
CA ARG A 333 2.53 3.38 -9.87
C ARG A 333 3.36 3.51 -8.58
N SER A 334 3.34 4.60 -7.82
CA SER A 334 4.19 4.72 -6.61
C SER A 334 3.80 3.75 -5.48
N CYS A 335 2.52 3.35 -5.42
CA CYS A 335 1.96 2.49 -4.36
C CYS A 335 2.62 1.11 -4.23
N ALA A 336 2.75 0.60 -3.00
CA ALA A 336 3.26 -0.74 -2.70
C ALA A 336 2.22 -1.84 -2.93
N GLY A 337 0.95 -1.51 -2.73
CA GLY A 337 -0.20 -2.37 -3.04
C GLY A 337 -1.35 -1.58 -3.65
N ILE A 338 -2.25 -2.30 -4.34
CA ILE A 338 -3.41 -1.70 -5.01
C ILE A 338 -4.67 -2.43 -4.56
N TRP A 339 -5.65 -1.69 -4.08
CA TRP A 339 -6.97 -2.19 -3.70
C TRP A 339 -8.00 -1.74 -4.73
N ILE A 340 -8.77 -2.68 -5.28
CA ILE A 340 -9.79 -2.43 -6.30
C ILE A 340 -11.16 -2.61 -5.65
N VAL A 341 -11.92 -1.52 -5.54
CA VAL A 341 -13.27 -1.48 -4.98
C VAL A 341 -14.29 -1.51 -6.12
N ALA A 342 -15.25 -2.44 -6.04
CA ALA A 342 -16.35 -2.57 -6.99
C ALA A 342 -17.62 -3.06 -6.29
N PRO A 343 -18.83 -2.58 -6.64
CA PRO A 343 -20.09 -3.10 -6.12
C PRO A 343 -20.22 -4.59 -6.43
N ILE A 344 -20.70 -5.38 -5.47
CA ILE A 344 -20.76 -6.84 -5.60
C ILE A 344 -21.55 -7.31 -6.82
N ASP A 345 -22.61 -6.60 -7.22
CA ASP A 345 -23.44 -6.94 -8.37
C ASP A 345 -22.73 -6.72 -9.71
N ARG A 346 -21.72 -5.85 -9.73
CA ARG A 346 -20.89 -5.57 -10.91
C ARG A 346 -19.48 -6.13 -10.78
N ALA A 347 -19.06 -6.69 -9.64
CA ALA A 347 -17.65 -7.03 -9.39
C ALA A 347 -17.01 -7.92 -10.47
N VAL A 348 -17.76 -8.83 -11.10
CA VAL A 348 -17.26 -9.73 -12.18
C VAL A 348 -17.29 -9.07 -13.56
N ASP A 349 -18.25 -8.16 -13.79
CA ASP A 349 -18.45 -7.44 -15.05
C ASP A 349 -17.96 -6.00 -15.01
N ASN A 350 -17.30 -5.59 -13.92
CA ASN A 350 -16.93 -4.21 -13.67
C ASN A 350 -15.93 -3.78 -14.75
N LYS A 351 -16.39 -2.85 -15.57
CA LYS A 351 -15.61 -2.32 -16.69
C LYS A 351 -14.31 -1.68 -16.19
N ALA A 352 -14.30 -0.98 -15.06
CA ALA A 352 -13.08 -0.41 -14.50
C ALA A 352 -12.11 -1.48 -13.98
N ALA A 353 -12.60 -2.60 -13.42
CA ALA A 353 -11.73 -3.74 -13.09
C ALA A 353 -11.15 -4.41 -14.35
N ARG A 354 -11.91 -4.48 -15.46
CA ARG A 354 -11.44 -5.00 -16.76
C ARG A 354 -10.49 -4.05 -17.49
N ASP A 355 -10.76 -2.76 -17.44
CA ASP A 355 -9.97 -1.69 -18.05
C ASP A 355 -8.66 -1.50 -17.28
N LEU A 356 -8.71 -1.55 -15.95
CA LEU A 356 -7.53 -1.72 -15.11
C LEU A 356 -6.79 -2.99 -15.47
N MET A 357 -7.46 -4.10 -15.77
CA MET A 357 -6.83 -5.34 -16.23
C MET A 357 -6.64 -5.37 -17.75
N SER A 358 -6.39 -4.22 -18.38
CA SER A 358 -5.92 -4.15 -19.76
C SER A 358 -4.61 -4.90 -19.94
N ASP A 359 -4.32 -5.35 -21.16
CA ASP A 359 -3.07 -6.08 -21.46
C ASP A 359 -1.82 -5.28 -21.09
N ASN A 360 -1.95 -3.96 -21.03
CA ASN A 360 -0.86 -3.05 -20.68
C ASN A 360 -0.63 -2.93 -19.18
N PHE A 361 -1.68 -2.88 -18.37
CA PHE A 361 -1.53 -2.97 -16.91
C PHE A 361 -1.01 -4.34 -16.49
N LYS A 362 -1.41 -5.42 -17.18
CA LYS A 362 -0.80 -6.76 -16.99
C LYS A 362 0.68 -6.75 -17.30
N CYS A 363 1.09 -6.13 -18.42
CA CYS A 363 2.51 -5.98 -18.77
C CYS A 363 3.25 -5.17 -17.70
N GLN A 364 2.69 -4.05 -17.25
CA GLN A 364 3.32 -3.18 -16.24
C GLN A 364 3.45 -3.88 -14.88
N LEU A 365 2.40 -4.54 -14.38
CA LEU A 365 2.48 -5.29 -13.13
C LEU A 365 3.51 -6.43 -13.19
N ASN A 366 3.69 -7.04 -14.36
CA ASN A 366 4.71 -8.07 -14.59
C ASN A 366 6.13 -7.48 -14.64
N LEU A 367 6.28 -6.29 -15.24
CA LEU A 367 7.55 -5.55 -15.25
C LEU A 367 7.94 -5.05 -13.84
N ASP A 368 6.96 -4.66 -13.02
CA ASP A 368 7.19 -4.05 -11.69
C ASP A 368 7.27 -5.06 -10.55
N GLY A 369 7.07 -6.36 -10.82
CA GLY A 369 7.02 -7.42 -9.80
C GLY A 369 5.88 -7.26 -8.77
N SER A 370 5.00 -6.26 -8.94
CA SER A 370 3.99 -5.82 -7.97
C SER A 370 2.68 -6.62 -8.09
N PHE A 371 2.71 -7.77 -8.76
CA PHE A 371 1.51 -8.56 -9.02
C PHE A 371 0.95 -9.23 -7.76
N SER A 372 1.79 -9.50 -6.76
CA SER A 372 1.41 -10.10 -5.48
C SER A 372 0.70 -9.13 -4.51
N SER A 373 0.57 -7.85 -4.84
CA SER A 373 0.04 -6.82 -3.94
C SER A 373 -1.32 -6.23 -4.35
N VAL A 374 -2.06 -6.91 -5.23
CA VAL A 374 -3.44 -6.54 -5.62
C VAL A 374 -4.46 -7.19 -4.68
N THR A 375 -5.45 -6.41 -4.21
CA THR A 375 -6.59 -6.87 -3.38
C THR A 375 -7.90 -6.42 -3.99
N PHE A 376 -8.93 -7.27 -4.00
CA PHE A 376 -10.28 -6.89 -4.45
C PHE A 376 -11.23 -6.71 -3.27
N ILE A 377 -12.08 -5.70 -3.38
CA ILE A 377 -13.12 -5.36 -2.40
C ILE A 377 -14.44 -5.28 -3.15
N CYS A 378 -15.32 -6.25 -2.90
CA CYS A 378 -16.69 -6.26 -3.37
C CYS A 378 -17.57 -5.50 -2.37
N SER A 379 -17.89 -4.24 -2.64
CA SER A 379 -18.69 -3.38 -1.75
C SER A 379 -20.20 -3.62 -1.88
N LYS A 380 -21.00 -2.98 -1.01
CA LYS A 380 -22.47 -2.98 -1.02
C LYS A 380 -23.08 -4.38 -0.89
N THR A 381 -22.51 -5.24 -0.04
CA THR A 381 -23.01 -6.61 0.15
C THR A 381 -24.36 -6.69 0.84
N ASP A 382 -24.77 -5.61 1.50
CA ASP A 382 -26.08 -5.39 2.12
C ASP A 382 -27.20 -5.17 1.08
N HIS A 383 -26.88 -4.68 -0.11
CA HIS A 383 -27.86 -4.50 -1.19
C HIS A 383 -28.21 -5.86 -1.81
N ILE A 384 -29.30 -6.49 -1.34
CA ILE A 384 -29.78 -7.77 -1.87
C ILE A 384 -31.30 -7.81 -1.98
N ASN A 385 -31.80 -8.08 -3.19
CA ASN A 385 -33.21 -8.43 -3.39
C ASN A 385 -33.40 -9.93 -3.17
N LEU A 386 -34.11 -10.31 -2.10
CA LEU A 386 -34.28 -11.71 -1.71
C LEU A 386 -35.00 -12.56 -2.77
N ASN A 387 -35.99 -11.99 -3.47
CA ASN A 387 -36.74 -12.73 -4.49
C ASN A 387 -35.81 -13.13 -5.64
N ASP A 388 -35.02 -12.18 -6.12
CA ASP A 388 -34.08 -12.40 -7.22
C ASP A 388 -32.90 -13.26 -6.78
N ALA A 389 -32.39 -13.04 -5.57
CA ALA A 389 -31.31 -13.84 -5.00
C ALA A 389 -31.69 -15.32 -4.89
N VAL A 390 -32.86 -15.65 -4.30
CA VAL A 390 -33.30 -17.05 -4.20
C VAL A 390 -33.56 -17.66 -5.58
N LYS A 391 -34.10 -16.89 -6.54
CA LYS A 391 -34.33 -17.34 -7.92
C LYS A 391 -33.01 -17.67 -8.63
N ASN A 392 -32.03 -16.77 -8.57
CA ASN A 392 -30.74 -16.90 -9.25
C ASN A 392 -29.83 -17.94 -8.57
N LEU A 393 -29.90 -18.07 -7.24
CA LEU A 393 -29.09 -18.98 -6.44
C LEU A 393 -29.78 -20.32 -6.14
N LYS A 394 -30.98 -20.57 -6.67
CA LYS A 394 -31.81 -21.75 -6.36
C LYS A 394 -31.06 -23.09 -6.43
N ARG A 395 -30.17 -23.27 -7.40
CA ARG A 395 -29.39 -24.51 -7.59
C ARG A 395 -28.16 -24.61 -6.68
N LYS A 396 -27.76 -23.51 -6.05
CA LYS A 396 -26.53 -23.37 -5.25
C LYS A 396 -26.81 -23.23 -3.74
N LEU A 397 -28.05 -22.94 -3.35
CA LEU A 397 -28.49 -22.88 -1.95
C LEU A 397 -28.81 -24.27 -1.39
N LYS A 398 -28.64 -24.43 -0.07
CA LYS A 398 -28.99 -25.67 0.64
C LYS A 398 -30.52 -25.90 0.59
N PRO A 399 -31.01 -27.14 0.47
CA PRO A 399 -32.45 -27.45 0.45
C PRO A 399 -33.23 -26.89 1.65
N GLY A 400 -32.60 -26.84 2.83
CA GLY A 400 -33.20 -26.24 4.04
C GLY A 400 -33.59 -24.77 3.86
N VAL A 401 -32.74 -23.97 3.18
CA VAL A 401 -32.98 -22.54 2.93
C VAL A 401 -34.17 -22.34 1.98
N LEU A 402 -34.25 -23.18 0.94
CA LEU A 402 -35.38 -23.16 0.01
C LEU A 402 -36.71 -23.50 0.70
N ASN A 403 -36.70 -24.46 1.63
CA ASN A 403 -37.88 -24.79 2.41
C ASN A 403 -38.29 -23.66 3.35
N MET A 404 -37.32 -22.99 4.00
CA MET A 404 -37.58 -21.81 4.85
C MET A 404 -38.22 -20.68 4.04
N TRP A 405 -37.70 -20.40 2.84
CA TRP A 405 -38.27 -19.40 1.94
C TRP A 405 -39.71 -19.75 1.51
N GLN A 406 -39.96 -21.01 1.15
CA GLN A 406 -41.32 -21.47 0.82
C GLN A 406 -42.29 -21.35 1.99
N LYS A 407 -41.82 -21.62 3.23
CA LYS A 407 -42.62 -21.46 4.45
C LYS A 407 -42.96 -19.97 4.67
N SER A 408 -41.97 -19.08 4.56
CA SER A 408 -42.16 -17.63 4.64
C SER A 408 -43.20 -17.12 3.62
N LEU A 409 -43.15 -17.58 2.36
CA LEU A 409 -44.13 -17.20 1.34
C LEU A 409 -45.56 -17.66 1.68
N LYS A 410 -45.72 -18.81 2.34
CA LYS A 410 -47.03 -19.31 2.80
C LYS A 410 -47.58 -18.53 4.00
N GLN A 411 -46.72 -17.96 4.83
CA GLN A 411 -47.13 -17.13 5.98
C GLN A 411 -47.60 -15.73 5.57
N LYS A 412 -47.12 -15.16 4.45
CA LYS A 412 -47.59 -13.85 3.96
C LYS A 412 -49.13 -13.72 3.82
N PRO A 413 -49.84 -14.63 3.13
CA PRO A 413 -51.29 -14.57 3.06
C PRO A 413 -51.98 -14.83 4.41
N GLU A 414 -51.37 -15.63 5.28
CA GLU A 414 -51.87 -15.91 6.63
C GLU A 414 -51.82 -14.65 7.51
N ILE A 415 -50.69 -13.93 7.50
CA ILE A 415 -50.52 -12.62 8.16
C ILE A 415 -51.59 -11.65 7.67
N LYS A 416 -51.77 -11.51 6.35
CA LYS A 416 -52.77 -10.62 5.75
C LYS A 416 -54.21 -11.00 6.14
N ASN A 417 -54.50 -12.29 6.26
CA ASN A 417 -55.81 -12.78 6.69
C ASN A 417 -56.07 -12.47 8.18
N LEU A 418 -55.07 -12.65 9.04
CA LEU A 418 -55.14 -12.33 10.47
C LEU A 418 -55.29 -10.82 10.70
N GLU A 419 -54.54 -9.98 9.97
CA GLU A 419 -54.68 -8.51 10.01
C GLU A 419 -56.09 -8.07 9.59
N ASN A 420 -56.63 -8.65 8.51
CA ASN A 420 -58.00 -8.38 8.07
C ASN A 420 -59.04 -8.86 9.09
N LYS A 421 -58.81 -9.99 9.76
CA LYS A 421 -59.69 -10.52 10.82
C LYS A 421 -59.69 -9.61 12.04
N ILE A 422 -58.52 -9.13 12.47
CA ILE A 422 -58.38 -8.14 13.55
C ILE A 422 -59.11 -6.84 13.18
N LYS A 423 -58.91 -6.34 11.95
CA LYS A 423 -59.60 -5.14 11.47
C LYS A 423 -61.13 -5.28 11.47
N LYS A 424 -61.65 -6.45 11.05
CA LYS A 424 -63.10 -6.76 11.09
C LYS A 424 -63.65 -6.88 12.51
N LEU A 425 -62.88 -7.44 13.44
CA LEU A 425 -63.25 -7.55 14.85
C LEU A 425 -63.21 -6.20 15.59
N GLN A 426 -62.39 -5.24 15.10
CA GLN A 426 -62.32 -3.87 15.61
C GLN A 426 -63.45 -2.96 15.08
N THR A 427 -63.98 -3.22 13.89
CA THR A 427 -65.12 -2.44 13.35
C THR A 427 -66.43 -2.76 14.08
N LYS A 428 -67.03 -1.76 14.74
CA LYS A 428 -68.39 -1.89 15.32
C LYS A 428 -69.42 -2.14 14.21
N PRO A 429 -70.40 -3.06 14.37
CA PRO A 429 -71.53 -3.13 13.45
C PRO A 429 -72.36 -1.85 13.59
N ARG A 430 -72.39 -1.03 12.53
CA ARG A 430 -73.36 0.07 12.41
C ARG A 430 -74.73 -0.52 12.13
N GLY A 431 -75.54 -0.58 13.19
CA GLY A 431 -76.99 -0.41 13.14
C GLY A 431 -77.82 -1.50 12.48
N THR A 432 -78.51 -2.28 13.31
CA THR A 432 -79.98 -2.38 13.20
C THR A 432 -80.58 -2.41 14.61
N ASN A 433 -81.38 -1.39 14.89
CA ASN A 433 -82.22 -1.28 16.09
C ASN A 433 -83.30 -2.36 16.04
N SER A 434 -83.36 -3.22 17.06
CA SER A 434 -84.64 -3.75 17.54
C SER A 434 -84.51 -4.44 18.90
N SER A 435 -85.13 -3.78 19.86
CA SER A 435 -85.77 -4.24 21.09
C SER A 435 -84.99 -4.99 22.18
N ALA A 436 -85.03 -4.33 23.33
CA ALA A 436 -84.84 -4.81 24.69
C ALA A 436 -85.42 -6.21 24.95
N ASN A 437 -84.55 -7.14 25.34
CA ASN A 437 -84.65 -8.06 26.48
C ASN A 437 -83.67 -9.23 26.27
N ASP A 438 -82.40 -9.05 26.66
CA ASP A 438 -81.52 -10.15 27.07
C ASP A 438 -80.20 -9.62 27.68
N SER A 439 -80.28 -9.05 28.88
CA SER A 439 -79.11 -8.46 29.58
C SER A 439 -78.08 -9.48 30.08
N ASP A 440 -78.39 -10.78 30.03
CA ASP A 440 -77.50 -11.85 30.50
C ASP A 440 -76.67 -12.52 29.37
N GLN A 441 -77.02 -12.31 28.09
CA GLN A 441 -76.25 -12.83 26.95
C GLN A 441 -75.28 -11.83 26.30
N GLU A 442 -75.39 -10.53 26.62
CA GLU A 442 -74.57 -9.47 25.99
C GLU A 442 -73.17 -9.34 26.60
N GLN A 443 -73.02 -9.62 27.90
CA GLN A 443 -71.73 -9.65 28.59
C GLN A 443 -70.79 -10.79 28.12
N PRO A 444 -71.25 -12.05 27.95
CA PRO A 444 -70.39 -13.11 27.43
C PRO A 444 -69.96 -12.82 25.98
N ARG A 445 -70.83 -12.31 25.11
CA ARG A 445 -70.47 -11.97 23.70
C ARG A 445 -69.37 -10.91 23.58
N LYS A 446 -69.34 -9.91 24.47
CA LYS A 446 -68.27 -8.89 24.51
C LYS A 446 -66.97 -9.47 25.06
N ARG A 447 -67.02 -10.30 26.11
CA ARG A 447 -65.85 -11.00 26.66
C ARG A 447 -65.25 -12.00 25.65
N THR A 448 -66.08 -12.75 24.93
CA THR A 448 -65.65 -13.67 23.87
C THR A 448 -64.95 -12.94 22.73
N LYS A 449 -65.48 -11.80 22.26
CA LYS A 449 -64.84 -10.98 21.21
C LYS A 449 -63.49 -10.40 21.65
N ILE A 450 -63.36 -9.97 22.91
CA ILE A 450 -62.09 -9.47 23.45
C ILE A 450 -61.07 -10.61 23.53
N SER A 451 -61.48 -11.79 24.01
CA SER A 451 -60.65 -13.00 24.06
C SER A 451 -60.21 -13.46 22.67
N GLU A 452 -61.11 -13.48 21.68
CA GLU A 452 -60.81 -13.83 20.28
C GLU A 452 -59.86 -12.81 19.63
N LEU A 453 -59.98 -11.53 19.98
CA LEU A 453 -59.12 -10.47 19.48
C LEU A 453 -57.71 -10.56 20.10
N GLU A 454 -57.60 -10.83 21.39
CA GLU A 454 -56.32 -11.12 22.05
C GLU A 454 -55.63 -12.37 21.49
N GLU A 455 -56.39 -13.43 21.23
CA GLU A 455 -55.88 -14.66 20.62
C GLU A 455 -55.40 -14.43 19.18
N CYS A 456 -56.19 -13.71 18.36
CA CYS A 456 -55.78 -13.36 16.99
C CYS A 456 -54.54 -12.45 16.98
N ARG A 457 -54.38 -11.55 17.96
CA ARG A 457 -53.18 -10.72 18.11
C ARG A 457 -51.95 -11.56 18.45
N LYS A 458 -52.04 -12.42 19.47
CA LYS A 458 -50.94 -13.33 19.83
C LYS A 458 -50.54 -14.25 18.67
N GLN A 459 -51.52 -14.76 17.91
CA GLN A 459 -51.25 -15.55 16.71
C GLN A 459 -50.59 -14.72 15.61
N LEU A 460 -51.04 -13.47 15.41
CA LEU A 460 -50.42 -12.58 14.44
C LEU A 460 -48.96 -12.26 14.81
N ASP A 461 -48.71 -11.92 16.07
CA ASP A 461 -47.37 -11.60 16.56
C ASP A 461 -46.45 -12.82 16.40
N HIS A 462 -46.90 -14.01 16.81
CA HIS A 462 -46.11 -15.24 16.63
C HIS A 462 -45.81 -15.56 15.16
N VAL A 463 -46.80 -15.44 14.26
CA VAL A 463 -46.60 -15.72 12.83
C VAL A 463 -45.72 -14.66 12.17
N LYS A 464 -45.79 -13.39 12.61
CA LYS A 464 -44.90 -12.31 12.16
C LYS A 464 -43.47 -12.56 12.62
N ASP A 465 -43.25 -12.84 13.89
CA ASP A 465 -41.93 -13.15 14.43
C ASP A 465 -41.30 -14.37 13.72
N ASP A 466 -42.08 -15.45 13.55
CA ASP A 466 -41.64 -16.62 12.78
C ASP A 466 -41.33 -16.28 11.31
N HIS A 467 -42.13 -15.41 10.68
CA HIS A 467 -41.92 -14.97 9.30
C HIS A 467 -40.62 -14.18 9.16
N ASP A 468 -40.40 -13.22 10.06
CA ASP A 468 -39.25 -12.33 10.04
C ASP A 468 -37.96 -13.14 10.31
N GLN A 469 -37.97 -14.07 11.27
CA GLN A 469 -36.86 -15.00 11.51
C GLN A 469 -36.53 -15.87 10.29
N LEU A 470 -37.55 -16.36 9.57
CA LEU A 470 -37.35 -17.15 8.34
C LEU A 470 -36.79 -16.31 7.21
N VAL A 471 -37.32 -15.10 7.00
CA VAL A 471 -36.84 -14.15 5.98
C VAL A 471 -35.39 -13.78 6.26
N GLU A 472 -35.05 -13.53 7.53
CA GLU A 472 -33.71 -13.15 7.95
C GLU A 472 -32.71 -14.30 7.78
N SER A 473 -33.09 -15.52 8.20
CA SER A 473 -32.28 -16.73 7.95
C SER A 473 -32.01 -16.97 6.46
N VAL A 474 -33.00 -16.68 5.60
CA VAL A 474 -32.85 -16.77 4.14
C VAL A 474 -31.95 -15.66 3.61
N ARG A 475 -32.04 -14.44 4.15
CA ARG A 475 -31.20 -13.29 3.78
C ARG A 475 -29.73 -13.56 4.05
N VAL A 476 -29.38 -13.95 5.27
CA VAL A 476 -28.01 -14.33 5.65
C VAL A 476 -27.46 -15.39 4.69
N ALA A 477 -28.21 -16.47 4.48
CA ALA A 477 -27.77 -17.55 3.58
C ALA A 477 -27.60 -17.12 2.11
N CYS A 478 -28.40 -16.15 1.64
CA CYS A 478 -28.27 -15.60 0.29
C CYS A 478 -27.06 -14.67 0.17
N ILE A 479 -26.82 -13.80 1.15
CA ILE A 479 -25.64 -12.93 1.20
C ILE A 479 -24.37 -13.77 1.22
N ASP A 480 -24.28 -14.75 2.13
CA ASP A 480 -23.13 -15.65 2.24
C ASP A 480 -22.84 -16.36 0.92
N LYS A 481 -23.88 -16.94 0.30
CA LYS A 481 -23.70 -17.67 -0.95
C LYS A 481 -23.33 -16.74 -2.11
N ARG A 482 -23.86 -15.52 -2.17
CA ARG A 482 -23.47 -14.52 -3.17
C ARG A 482 -22.01 -14.12 -2.98
N ASN A 483 -21.60 -13.80 -1.76
CA ASN A 483 -20.24 -13.41 -1.41
C ASN A 483 -19.22 -14.51 -1.76
N GLU A 484 -19.52 -15.76 -1.42
CA GLU A 484 -18.70 -16.93 -1.79
C GLU A 484 -18.52 -17.05 -3.31
N LEU A 485 -19.61 -16.94 -4.07
CA LEU A 485 -19.56 -17.07 -5.53
C LEU A 485 -18.82 -15.93 -6.21
N SER A 486 -19.03 -14.69 -5.77
CA SER A 486 -18.31 -13.52 -6.31
C SER A 486 -16.82 -13.65 -6.04
N ARG A 487 -16.44 -14.07 -4.83
CA ARG A 487 -15.05 -14.34 -4.45
C ARG A 487 -14.40 -15.39 -5.35
N ASP A 488 -15.04 -16.56 -5.51
CA ASP A 488 -14.50 -17.65 -6.32
C ASP A 488 -14.40 -17.26 -7.79
N THR A 489 -15.39 -16.52 -8.31
CA THR A 489 -15.40 -16.07 -9.70
C THR A 489 -14.26 -15.10 -9.98
N LEU A 490 -14.02 -14.12 -9.09
CA LEU A 490 -12.90 -13.19 -9.22
C LEU A 490 -11.54 -13.88 -9.14
N LYS A 491 -11.36 -14.79 -8.17
CA LYS A 491 -10.12 -15.58 -8.05
C LYS A 491 -9.83 -16.39 -9.31
N ASN A 492 -10.86 -17.04 -9.87
CA ASN A 492 -10.73 -17.83 -11.10
C ASN A 492 -10.46 -16.94 -12.32
N TYR A 493 -11.18 -15.82 -12.44
CA TYR A 493 -10.97 -14.85 -13.51
C TYR A 493 -9.53 -14.32 -13.50
N PHE A 494 -9.05 -13.87 -12.35
CA PHE A 494 -7.70 -13.33 -12.20
C PHE A 494 -6.62 -14.38 -12.46
N THR A 495 -6.82 -15.61 -11.96
CA THR A 495 -5.94 -16.75 -12.25
C THR A 495 -5.85 -17.03 -13.75
N ARG A 496 -6.99 -16.98 -14.46
CA ARG A 496 -7.05 -17.18 -15.91
C ARG A 496 -6.34 -16.06 -16.66
N VAL A 497 -6.65 -14.80 -16.33
CA VAL A 497 -6.00 -13.61 -16.92
C VAL A 497 -4.48 -13.70 -16.75
N MET A 498 -4.01 -14.20 -15.61
CA MET A 498 -2.59 -14.39 -15.34
C MET A 498 -1.93 -15.46 -16.16
N LYS A 499 -2.63 -16.58 -16.34
CA LYS A 499 -2.16 -17.66 -17.19
C LYS A 499 -2.06 -17.19 -18.64
N GLU A 500 -3.06 -16.43 -19.11
CA GLU A 500 -3.12 -15.89 -20.46
C GLU A 500 -2.00 -14.88 -20.73
N ALA A 501 -1.78 -13.90 -19.85
CA ALA A 501 -0.70 -12.91 -20.00
C ALA A 501 0.70 -13.56 -20.09
N ARG A 502 0.93 -14.61 -19.29
CA ARG A 502 2.20 -15.37 -19.31
C ARG A 502 2.32 -16.27 -20.55
N GLN A 503 1.22 -16.86 -21.03
CA GLN A 503 1.19 -17.71 -22.22
C GLN A 503 1.32 -16.95 -23.54
N GLN A 504 0.70 -15.77 -23.66
CA GLN A 504 0.89 -14.88 -24.81
C GLN A 504 2.36 -14.47 -24.98
N THR A 505 3.10 -14.41 -23.88
CA THR A 505 4.54 -14.14 -23.86
C THR A 505 5.39 -15.38 -24.21
N ALA A 506 4.95 -16.58 -23.83
CA ALA A 506 5.66 -17.84 -24.06
C ALA A 506 5.53 -18.38 -25.50
N ASN A 507 4.49 -18.00 -26.25
CA ASN A 507 4.20 -18.56 -27.58
C ASN A 507 5.10 -18.05 -28.73
N ARG A 508 6.28 -17.47 -28.45
CA ARG A 508 7.25 -17.06 -29.49
C ARG A 508 8.52 -17.91 -29.64
N LYS A 509 8.68 -19.04 -28.92
CA LYS A 509 9.45 -20.23 -29.40
C LYS A 509 9.33 -21.42 -28.43
N GLN A 510 9.54 -22.62 -28.99
CA GLN A 510 9.50 -23.92 -28.34
C GLN A 510 10.43 -24.01 -27.11
N ASP A 511 9.89 -23.84 -25.91
CA ASP A 511 10.45 -24.43 -24.68
C ASP A 511 9.35 -24.53 -23.61
N ALA A 512 8.29 -25.28 -23.95
CA ALA A 512 7.15 -25.52 -23.07
C ALA A 512 7.46 -26.49 -21.90
N ALA A 513 8.69 -26.97 -21.75
CA ALA A 513 9.01 -28.11 -20.88
C ALA A 513 9.78 -27.77 -19.59
N LYS A 514 10.07 -26.50 -19.28
CA LYS A 514 10.87 -26.16 -18.08
C LYS A 514 10.33 -25.09 -17.14
N VAL A 515 9.15 -24.51 -17.40
CA VAL A 515 8.52 -23.61 -16.42
C VAL A 515 7.78 -24.46 -15.40
N ARG A 516 8.44 -24.82 -14.30
CA ARG A 516 7.77 -25.38 -13.12
C ARG A 516 6.99 -24.25 -12.46
N ILE A 517 5.71 -24.15 -12.83
CA ILE A 517 4.79 -23.10 -12.42
C ILE A 517 4.56 -23.18 -10.90
N ASP A 518 4.99 -22.16 -10.16
CA ASP A 518 4.56 -21.97 -8.78
C ASP A 518 3.10 -21.49 -8.75
N ASN A 519 2.18 -22.45 -8.78
CA ASN A 519 0.72 -22.26 -8.63
C ASN A 519 0.31 -21.64 -7.28
N LYS A 520 1.25 -21.27 -6.40
CA LYS A 520 0.97 -20.69 -5.08
C LYS A 520 0.48 -19.25 -5.15
N ILE A 521 0.91 -18.46 -6.14
CA ILE A 521 0.59 -17.01 -6.21
C ILE A 521 -0.88 -16.79 -6.64
N SER A 522 -1.43 -17.62 -7.54
CA SER A 522 -2.80 -17.44 -8.04
C SER A 522 -3.89 -17.84 -7.03
N ASN A 523 -3.61 -18.78 -6.13
CA ASN A 523 -4.56 -19.22 -5.12
C ASN A 523 -4.71 -18.25 -3.94
N ASN A 524 -3.86 -17.22 -3.85
CA ASN A 524 -3.77 -16.33 -2.69
C ASN A 524 -4.28 -14.90 -2.93
N LEU A 525 -5.03 -14.64 -4.01
CA LEU A 525 -5.63 -13.32 -4.26
C LEU A 525 -6.60 -12.96 -3.11
N PRO A 526 -6.36 -11.87 -2.35
CA PRO A 526 -7.27 -11.41 -1.31
C PRO A 526 -8.52 -10.79 -1.95
N VAL A 527 -9.69 -11.29 -1.54
CA VAL A 527 -10.99 -10.78 -2.00
C VAL A 527 -11.93 -10.69 -0.81
N PHE A 528 -12.32 -9.47 -0.46
CA PHE A 528 -13.21 -9.15 0.64
C PHE A 528 -14.57 -8.73 0.08
N CYS A 529 -15.66 -9.15 0.72
CA CYS A 529 -17.01 -8.74 0.34
C CYS A 529 -17.59 -7.92 1.50
N THR A 530 -17.55 -6.59 1.37
CA THR A 530 -17.73 -5.66 2.47
C THR A 530 -19.06 -4.90 2.42
N SER A 531 -19.58 -4.57 3.61
CA SER A 531 -20.65 -3.58 3.78
C SER A 531 -20.22 -2.52 4.78
N SER A 532 -19.91 -1.33 4.27
CA SER A 532 -19.59 -0.16 5.12
C SER A 532 -20.80 0.28 5.93
N HIS A 533 -22.00 0.29 5.32
CA HIS A 533 -23.23 0.68 5.99
C HIS A 533 -23.55 -0.24 7.19
N ALA A 534 -23.47 -1.55 6.98
CA ALA A 534 -23.70 -2.51 8.07
C ALA A 534 -22.68 -2.33 9.20
N TYR A 535 -21.41 -2.16 8.87
CA TYR A 535 -20.35 -1.94 9.85
C TYR A 535 -20.57 -0.66 10.66
N GLN A 536 -20.81 0.47 9.99
CA GLN A 536 -21.03 1.76 10.64
C GLN A 536 -22.28 1.75 11.53
N SER A 537 -23.37 1.11 11.08
CA SER A 537 -24.60 0.98 11.87
C SER A 537 -24.41 0.11 13.12
N MET A 538 -23.64 -0.97 13.01
CA MET A 538 -23.37 -1.88 14.14
C MET A 538 -22.41 -1.30 15.17
N GLU A 539 -21.44 -0.48 14.74
CA GLU A 539 -20.52 0.26 15.63
C GLU A 539 -21.13 1.54 16.21
N GLY A 540 -22.33 1.93 15.77
CA GLY A 540 -23.00 3.15 16.22
C GLY A 540 -22.33 4.43 15.72
N LEU A 541 -21.71 4.38 14.55
CA LEU A 541 -20.99 5.52 13.95
C LEU A 541 -21.92 6.46 13.17
N SER A 542 -23.08 5.99 12.72
CA SER A 542 -24.06 6.81 11.99
C SER A 542 -25.23 7.27 12.87
N ASP A 543 -25.73 8.48 12.64
CA ASP A 543 -26.90 9.04 13.35
C ASP A 543 -28.19 8.21 13.14
N ASP A 544 -28.29 7.51 11.99
CA ASP A 544 -29.41 6.64 11.63
C ASP A 544 -29.25 5.18 12.12
N ALA A 545 -28.28 4.90 13.02
CA ALA A 545 -28.01 3.56 13.53
C ALA A 545 -29.22 2.96 14.29
N THR A 546 -30.05 2.19 13.58
CA THR A 546 -31.13 1.40 14.18
C THR A 546 -30.62 0.18 14.96
N GLY A 547 -29.31 -0.11 14.91
CA GLY A 547 -28.63 -1.26 15.52
C GLY A 547 -28.96 -2.61 14.87
N ASP A 548 -30.15 -2.75 14.28
CA ASP A 548 -30.57 -3.91 13.50
C ASP A 548 -30.26 -3.69 12.01
N VAL A 549 -29.29 -4.43 11.49
CA VAL A 549 -28.93 -4.43 10.06
C VAL A 549 -29.29 -5.79 9.46
N PRO A 550 -30.36 -5.87 8.65
CA PRO A 550 -30.80 -7.16 8.15
C PRO A 550 -29.74 -7.83 7.27
N GLY A 551 -29.44 -9.09 7.56
CA GLY A 551 -28.47 -9.93 6.87
C GLY A 551 -27.12 -10.06 7.56
N PHE A 552 -26.88 -9.33 8.65
CA PHE A 552 -25.61 -9.29 9.38
C PHE A 552 -25.85 -9.54 10.87
N VAL A 553 -25.25 -10.61 11.41
CA VAL A 553 -25.46 -11.03 12.80
C VAL A 553 -24.31 -10.57 13.69
N GLN A 554 -23.09 -10.64 13.15
CA GLN A 554 -21.86 -10.23 13.83
C GLN A 554 -21.13 -9.18 13.00
N ILE A 555 -20.33 -8.34 13.66
CA ILE A 555 -19.55 -7.31 12.97
C ILE A 555 -18.59 -7.93 11.94
N GLU A 556 -18.13 -9.16 12.18
CA GLU A 556 -17.30 -9.94 11.27
C GLU A 556 -18.01 -10.27 9.95
N ASP A 557 -19.34 -10.31 9.91
CA ASP A 557 -20.12 -10.60 8.70
C ASP A 557 -19.97 -9.47 7.66
N THR A 558 -19.68 -8.25 8.13
CA THR A 558 -19.44 -7.07 7.30
C THR A 558 -18.11 -7.12 6.55
N GLN A 559 -17.19 -8.01 6.96
CA GLN A 559 -15.81 -8.17 6.46
C GLN A 559 -14.89 -6.93 6.57
N ILE A 560 -15.34 -5.81 7.17
CA ILE A 560 -14.48 -4.64 7.42
C ILE A 560 -13.37 -4.96 8.45
N PRO A 561 -13.61 -5.66 9.57
CA PRO A 561 -12.53 -6.04 10.50
C PRO A 561 -11.45 -6.93 9.85
N GLN A 562 -11.85 -7.80 8.92
CA GLN A 562 -10.94 -8.64 8.15
C GLN A 562 -10.10 -7.78 7.20
N LEU A 563 -10.69 -6.75 6.60
CA LEU A 563 -10.00 -5.80 5.74
C LEU A 563 -9.00 -4.92 6.54
N GLN A 564 -9.35 -4.48 7.76
CA GLN A 564 -8.45 -3.79 8.68
C GLN A 564 -7.23 -4.65 9.04
N ARG A 565 -7.47 -5.91 9.41
CA ARG A 565 -6.39 -6.89 9.66
C ARG A 565 -5.54 -7.14 8.42
N HIS A 566 -6.16 -7.20 7.24
CA HIS A 566 -5.43 -7.33 5.98
C HIS A 566 -4.50 -6.14 5.73
N ALA A 567 -4.98 -4.90 5.90
CA ALA A 567 -4.14 -3.70 5.81
C ALA A 567 -2.92 -3.79 6.73
N GLN A 568 -3.13 -4.13 8.01
CA GLN A 568 -2.05 -4.27 8.98
C GLN A 568 -1.08 -5.40 8.61
N SER A 569 -1.60 -6.53 8.11
CA SER A 569 -0.78 -7.70 7.73
C SER A 569 0.24 -7.40 6.64
N LEU A 570 -0.04 -6.43 5.77
CA LEU A 570 0.87 -6.01 4.70
C LEU A 570 2.17 -5.40 5.25
N THR A 571 2.18 -4.93 6.50
CA THR A 571 3.37 -4.37 7.17
C THR A 571 4.13 -5.37 8.04
N GLU A 572 3.55 -6.54 8.33
CA GLU A 572 4.09 -7.48 9.32
C GLU A 572 5.49 -7.97 8.94
N GLU A 573 5.69 -8.39 7.69
CA GLU A 573 6.99 -8.89 7.22
C GLU A 573 8.09 -7.82 7.32
N LEU A 574 7.77 -6.57 6.96
CA LEU A 574 8.72 -5.46 7.06
C LEU A 574 9.04 -5.10 8.52
N ARG A 575 8.03 -5.16 9.41
CA ARG A 575 8.23 -4.92 10.85
C ARG A 575 9.07 -6.02 11.47
N ILE A 576 8.77 -7.28 11.21
CA ILE A 576 9.56 -8.42 11.71
C ILE A 576 11.00 -8.32 11.22
N ALA A 577 11.21 -8.02 9.93
CA ALA A 577 12.56 -7.84 9.38
C ALA A 577 13.32 -6.71 10.10
N LYS A 578 12.67 -5.57 10.36
CA LYS A 578 13.24 -4.45 11.11
C LYS A 578 13.59 -4.85 12.55
N HIS A 579 12.66 -5.43 13.31
CA HIS A 579 12.91 -5.81 14.70
C HIS A 579 13.97 -6.89 14.80
N ARG A 580 13.97 -7.88 13.90
CA ARG A 580 15.03 -8.88 13.79
C ARG A 580 16.39 -8.22 13.56
N GLU A 581 16.46 -7.24 12.66
CA GLU A 581 17.71 -6.51 12.41
C GLU A 581 18.22 -5.78 13.66
N VAL A 582 17.36 -5.07 14.38
CA VAL A 582 17.73 -4.37 15.62
C VAL A 582 18.20 -5.38 16.67
N LEU A 583 17.46 -6.48 16.88
CA LEU A 583 17.78 -7.48 17.90
C LEU A 583 19.09 -8.21 17.58
N VAL A 584 19.33 -8.57 16.31
CA VAL A 584 20.60 -9.17 15.89
C VAL A 584 21.76 -8.21 16.16
N GLY A 585 21.57 -6.91 15.91
CA GLY A 585 22.58 -5.89 16.23
C GLY A 585 22.90 -5.81 17.72
N ILE A 586 21.88 -5.87 18.59
CA ILE A 586 22.06 -5.88 20.05
C ILE A 586 22.82 -7.15 20.48
N CYS A 587 22.37 -8.33 20.05
CA CYS A 587 23.01 -9.60 20.39
C CYS A 587 24.45 -9.67 19.90
N GLN A 588 24.75 -9.11 18.72
CA GLN A 588 26.11 -9.04 18.19
C GLN A 588 27.04 -8.25 19.13
N ILE A 589 26.59 -7.10 19.63
CA ILE A 589 27.38 -6.27 20.55
C ILE A 589 27.57 -7.00 21.88
N LEU A 590 26.49 -7.54 22.47
CA LEU A 590 26.56 -8.20 23.77
C LEU A 590 27.43 -9.45 23.76
N ASN A 591 27.37 -10.28 22.71
CA ASN A 591 28.26 -11.43 22.56
C ASN A 591 29.72 -11.01 22.40
N SER A 592 29.99 -9.95 21.63
CA SER A 592 31.35 -9.40 21.47
C SER A 592 31.91 -8.89 22.81
N VAL A 593 31.07 -8.25 23.63
CA VAL A 593 31.43 -7.83 24.99
C VAL A 593 31.64 -9.04 25.91
N SER A 594 30.80 -10.07 25.82
CA SER A 594 30.95 -11.32 26.60
C SER A 594 32.28 -12.00 26.31
N LEU A 595 32.62 -12.16 25.02
CA LEU A 595 33.91 -12.69 24.56
C LEU A 595 35.10 -11.90 25.14
N TRP A 596 34.98 -10.57 25.22
CA TRP A 596 36.02 -9.74 25.81
C TRP A 596 36.13 -9.92 27.33
N THR A 597 35.01 -10.04 28.04
CA THR A 597 35.00 -10.21 29.51
C THR A 597 35.45 -11.60 29.97
N GLU A 598 35.22 -12.63 29.17
CA GLU A 598 35.52 -14.04 29.51
C GLU A 598 36.99 -14.43 29.21
N ASN A 599 37.69 -13.70 28.33
CA ASN A 599 39.09 -13.96 28.01
C ASN A 599 40.02 -13.62 29.20
N GLN A 600 40.37 -14.63 30.00
CA GLN A 600 41.26 -14.53 31.18
C GLN A 600 42.75 -14.60 30.78
N PRO A 601 43.64 -13.86 31.47
CA PRO A 601 45.08 -13.91 31.22
C PRO A 601 45.65 -15.30 31.57
N GLY A 602 46.26 -15.96 30.58
CA GLY A 602 46.95 -17.25 30.75
C GLY A 602 46.25 -18.47 30.13
N SER A 603 45.15 -18.29 29.37
CA SER A 603 44.49 -19.39 28.65
C SER A 603 45.45 -20.08 27.65
N SER A 604 45.46 -21.42 27.67
CA SER A 604 46.27 -22.26 26.77
C SER A 604 45.80 -22.16 25.31
N ALA A 605 44.55 -21.73 25.10
CA ALA A 605 43.93 -21.51 23.80
C ALA A 605 44.41 -20.26 23.02
N ALA A 606 45.31 -19.44 23.59
CA ALA A 606 45.75 -18.19 22.97
C ALA A 606 46.71 -18.40 21.78
N LEU A 607 46.34 -17.87 20.61
CA LEU A 607 47.12 -18.01 19.38
C LEU A 607 48.20 -16.93 19.24
N ASP A 608 49.21 -17.20 18.40
CA ASP A 608 50.13 -16.14 17.97
C ASP A 608 49.38 -15.10 17.14
N ARG A 609 49.57 -13.83 17.50
CA ARG A 609 48.88 -12.69 16.90
C ARG A 609 49.11 -12.58 15.40
N ASN A 610 50.32 -12.85 14.92
CA ASN A 610 50.65 -12.72 13.50
C ASN A 610 50.01 -13.84 12.69
N ILE A 611 49.94 -15.05 13.26
CA ILE A 611 49.24 -16.19 12.64
C ILE A 611 47.74 -15.88 12.52
N LEU A 612 47.11 -15.42 13.61
CA LEU A 612 45.69 -15.08 13.61
C LEU A 612 45.37 -13.94 12.62
N SER A 613 46.18 -12.87 12.62
CA SER A 613 46.03 -11.78 11.65
C SER A 613 46.16 -12.28 10.21
N SER A 614 47.13 -13.15 9.91
CA SER A 614 47.33 -13.71 8.57
C SER A 614 46.11 -14.51 8.06
N ILE A 615 45.50 -15.31 8.94
CA ILE A 615 44.27 -16.06 8.62
C ILE A 615 43.11 -15.08 8.35
N LEU A 616 42.93 -14.07 9.19
CA LEU A 616 41.87 -13.07 9.04
C LEU A 616 42.08 -12.15 7.82
N ASP A 617 43.34 -11.83 7.48
CA ASP A 617 43.67 -11.11 6.26
C ASP A 617 43.35 -11.95 5.01
N LYS A 618 43.50 -13.29 5.08
CA LYS A 618 43.05 -14.19 4.01
C LYS A 618 41.53 -14.17 3.88
N PHE A 619 40.81 -14.28 4.99
CA PHE A 619 39.35 -14.18 5.02
C PHE A 619 38.85 -12.88 4.36
N ASP A 620 39.41 -11.73 4.73
CA ASP A 620 39.02 -10.43 4.16
C ASP A 620 39.27 -10.35 2.64
N ARG A 621 40.35 -10.98 2.14
CA ARG A 621 40.62 -11.07 0.70
C ARG A 621 39.61 -11.95 -0.04
N GLU A 622 39.33 -13.14 0.46
CA GLU A 622 38.36 -14.05 -0.16
C GLU A 622 36.95 -13.47 -0.12
N MET A 623 36.55 -12.86 0.99
CA MET A 623 35.27 -12.15 1.10
C MET A 623 35.16 -10.98 0.10
N SER A 624 36.25 -10.24 -0.10
CA SER A 624 36.30 -9.19 -1.12
C SER A 624 36.16 -9.76 -2.53
N SER A 625 36.77 -10.92 -2.81
CA SER A 625 36.62 -11.62 -4.09
C SER A 625 35.18 -12.07 -4.33
N ILE A 626 34.58 -12.78 -3.37
CA ILE A 626 33.18 -13.25 -3.44
C ILE A 626 32.21 -12.06 -3.67
N THR A 627 32.49 -10.93 -3.03
CA THR A 627 31.70 -9.70 -3.20
C THR A 627 31.82 -9.15 -4.63
N ASN A 628 33.04 -9.06 -5.16
CA ASN A 628 33.27 -8.56 -6.51
C ASN A 628 32.67 -9.49 -7.58
N ASP A 629 32.77 -10.82 -7.41
CA ASP A 629 32.16 -11.79 -8.33
C ASP A 629 30.64 -11.60 -8.44
N CYS A 630 29.97 -11.37 -7.30
CA CYS A 630 28.53 -11.10 -7.28
C CYS A 630 28.20 -9.78 -8.00
N ILE A 631 28.97 -8.71 -7.73
CA ILE A 631 28.81 -7.42 -8.40
C ILE A 631 29.01 -7.55 -9.92
N ASP A 632 30.02 -8.32 -10.35
CA ASP A 632 30.27 -8.58 -11.76
C ASP A 632 29.11 -9.35 -12.41
N ASN A 633 28.50 -10.29 -11.69
CA ASN A 633 27.30 -10.99 -12.17
C ASN A 633 26.09 -10.05 -12.33
N LEU A 634 25.87 -9.12 -11.39
CA LEU A 634 24.83 -8.09 -11.53
C LEU A 634 25.06 -7.24 -12.79
N TRP A 635 26.31 -6.82 -13.04
CA TRP A 635 26.66 -6.07 -14.26
C TRP A 635 26.48 -6.90 -15.53
N LYS A 636 26.87 -8.19 -15.53
CA LYS A 636 26.64 -9.11 -16.66
C LYS A 636 25.14 -9.22 -16.97
N SER A 637 24.30 -9.39 -15.94
CA SER A 637 22.84 -9.45 -16.08
C SER A 637 22.26 -8.17 -16.69
N ARG A 638 22.71 -6.99 -16.21
CA ARG A 638 22.38 -5.69 -16.83
C ARG A 638 22.81 -5.61 -18.30
N HIS A 639 24.02 -6.08 -18.63
CA HIS A 639 24.53 -6.02 -20.02
C HIS A 639 23.72 -6.90 -20.96
N GLN A 640 23.31 -8.09 -20.51
CA GLN A 640 22.43 -8.97 -21.27
C GLN A 640 21.07 -8.32 -21.50
N LEU A 641 20.50 -7.67 -20.48
CA LEU A 641 19.24 -6.96 -20.58
C LEU A 641 19.32 -5.80 -21.59
N LEU A 642 20.36 -4.96 -21.50
CA LEU A 642 20.60 -3.87 -22.44
C LEU A 642 20.69 -4.37 -23.89
N LYS A 643 21.38 -5.48 -24.13
CA LYS A 643 21.46 -6.08 -25.47
C LYS A 643 20.09 -6.44 -26.01
N THR A 644 19.23 -7.06 -25.21
CA THR A 644 17.86 -7.40 -25.60
C THR A 644 17.00 -6.16 -25.81
N MET A 645 17.12 -5.14 -24.96
CA MET A 645 16.41 -3.87 -25.10
C MET A 645 16.79 -3.13 -26.39
N ASN A 646 18.07 -3.10 -26.74
CA ASN A 646 18.53 -2.49 -28.00
C ASN A 646 17.94 -3.18 -29.24
N VAL A 647 17.88 -4.51 -29.24
CA VAL A 647 17.22 -5.26 -30.32
C VAL A 647 15.72 -4.94 -30.39
N ALA A 648 15.05 -4.86 -29.24
CA ALA A 648 13.64 -4.48 -29.17
C ALA A 648 13.41 -3.03 -29.66
N ALA A 649 14.31 -2.11 -29.33
CA ALA A 649 14.24 -0.71 -29.73
C ALA A 649 14.46 -0.54 -31.24
N GLY A 650 15.35 -1.32 -31.84
CA GLY A 650 15.51 -1.39 -33.30
C GLY A 650 14.20 -1.76 -34.00
N HIS A 651 13.51 -2.80 -33.52
CA HIS A 651 12.20 -3.18 -34.05
C HIS A 651 11.12 -2.12 -33.80
N GLY A 652 11.08 -1.51 -32.61
CA GLY A 652 10.17 -0.40 -32.33
C GLY A 652 10.35 0.77 -33.29
N SER A 653 11.60 1.14 -33.57
CA SER A 653 11.95 2.18 -34.53
C SER A 653 11.56 1.83 -35.97
N GLU A 654 11.70 0.56 -36.38
CA GLU A 654 11.27 0.11 -37.71
C GLU A 654 9.74 0.12 -37.87
N GLU A 655 9.01 -0.33 -36.85
CA GLU A 655 7.54 -0.47 -36.87
C GLU A 655 6.78 0.86 -36.59
N ALA A 656 7.44 1.84 -35.98
CA ALA A 656 6.84 3.10 -35.54
C ALA A 656 6.14 3.91 -36.65
N PRO A 657 6.75 4.17 -37.82
CA PRO A 657 6.11 4.97 -38.86
C PRO A 657 4.84 4.32 -39.43
N THR A 658 4.87 3.00 -39.65
CA THR A 658 3.71 2.22 -40.10
C THR A 658 2.59 2.25 -39.07
N SER A 659 2.94 2.22 -37.78
CA SER A 659 1.97 2.32 -36.69
C SER A 659 1.24 3.66 -36.71
N VAL A 660 2.00 4.76 -36.86
CA VAL A 660 1.47 6.14 -36.94
C VAL A 660 0.59 6.31 -38.17
N GLU A 661 1.02 5.78 -39.31
CA GLU A 661 0.25 5.83 -40.55
C GLU A 661 -1.12 5.16 -40.41
N GLY A 662 -1.18 4.03 -39.70
CA GLY A 662 -2.43 3.32 -39.41
C GLY A 662 -3.42 4.09 -38.55
N TRP A 663 -2.98 5.09 -37.76
CA TRP A 663 -3.87 5.88 -36.89
C TRP A 663 -4.82 6.78 -37.67
N PHE A 664 -4.46 7.20 -38.88
CA PHE A 664 -5.29 8.08 -39.72
C PHE A 664 -6.50 7.37 -40.35
N SER A 665 -6.75 6.11 -40.00
CA SER A 665 -8.01 5.42 -40.23
C SER A 665 -9.11 5.79 -39.23
N ILE A 666 -8.75 6.48 -38.14
CA ILE A 666 -9.66 6.96 -37.09
C ILE A 666 -10.37 8.24 -37.55
N PHE A 667 -11.60 8.46 -37.08
CA PHE A 667 -12.39 9.66 -37.39
C PHE A 667 -11.67 10.95 -36.98
N HIS A 668 -11.84 12.03 -37.75
CA HIS A 668 -11.05 13.26 -37.61
C HIS A 668 -11.22 13.94 -36.24
N SER A 669 -12.44 14.02 -35.70
CA SER A 669 -12.71 14.57 -34.36
C SER A 669 -11.96 13.80 -33.27
N THR A 670 -11.95 12.47 -33.35
CA THR A 670 -11.21 11.61 -32.43
C THR A 670 -9.69 11.78 -32.53
N LEU A 671 -9.15 12.01 -33.73
CA LEU A 671 -7.72 12.32 -33.92
C LEU A 671 -7.35 13.67 -33.31
N LYS A 672 -8.19 14.70 -33.52
CA LYS A 672 -8.00 16.02 -32.91
C LYS A 672 -7.98 15.90 -31.39
N ALA A 673 -8.93 15.18 -30.80
CA ALA A 673 -8.98 14.92 -29.36
C ALA A 673 -7.73 14.18 -28.84
N LEU A 674 -7.24 13.19 -29.59
CA LEU A 674 -5.99 12.49 -29.27
C LEU A 674 -4.77 13.43 -29.27
N PHE A 675 -4.67 14.34 -30.24
CA PHE A 675 -3.53 15.27 -30.32
C PHE A 675 -3.57 16.31 -29.20
N VAL A 676 -4.74 16.89 -28.92
CA VAL A 676 -4.92 17.84 -27.78
C VAL A 676 -4.47 17.19 -26.47
N ARG A 677 -4.88 15.94 -26.25
CA ARG A 677 -4.57 15.19 -25.02
C ARG A 677 -3.28 14.37 -25.12
N ARG A 678 -2.29 14.87 -25.85
CA ARG A 678 -0.92 14.33 -25.87
C ARG A 678 -0.85 12.83 -26.18
N GLY A 679 -1.73 12.37 -27.07
CA GLY A 679 -1.82 11.00 -27.56
C GLY A 679 -2.74 10.08 -26.76
N VAL A 680 -3.53 10.57 -25.80
CA VAL A 680 -4.40 9.75 -24.93
C VAL A 680 -5.86 10.21 -24.95
N TRP A 681 -6.78 9.36 -25.41
CA TRP A 681 -8.21 9.62 -25.44
C TRP A 681 -9.03 8.33 -25.30
N ARG A 682 -9.92 8.27 -24.31
CA ARG A 682 -10.74 7.08 -23.99
C ARG A 682 -9.88 5.82 -23.88
N THR A 683 -10.13 4.82 -24.72
CA THR A 683 -9.38 3.56 -24.79
C THR A 683 -8.17 3.62 -25.74
N GLN A 684 -7.94 4.76 -26.39
CA GLN A 684 -6.86 4.96 -27.36
C GLN A 684 -5.67 5.63 -26.69
N ASN A 685 -4.50 5.02 -26.79
CA ASN A 685 -3.23 5.57 -26.34
C ASN A 685 -2.17 5.38 -27.43
N PHE A 686 -1.85 6.45 -28.14
CA PHE A 686 -0.87 6.43 -29.23
C PHE A 686 0.56 6.22 -28.74
N ASN A 687 0.93 6.82 -27.60
CA ASN A 687 2.25 6.63 -27.00
C ASN A 687 2.50 5.16 -26.65
N GLU A 688 1.47 4.50 -26.11
CA GLU A 688 1.52 3.10 -25.77
C GLU A 688 1.56 2.18 -26.99
N LYS A 689 0.74 2.45 -28.01
CA LYS A 689 0.79 1.70 -29.27
C LYS A 689 2.15 1.79 -29.94
N LEU A 690 2.80 2.95 -29.84
CA LEU A 690 4.14 3.16 -30.38
C LEU A 690 5.22 2.40 -29.58
N LEU A 691 5.02 2.28 -28.26
CA LEU A 691 5.94 1.57 -27.36
C LEU A 691 5.73 0.04 -27.35
N ALA A 692 4.54 -0.46 -27.69
CA ALA A 692 4.20 -1.88 -27.58
C ALA A 692 5.17 -2.84 -28.30
N PRO A 693 5.67 -2.55 -29.53
CA PRO A 693 6.66 -3.40 -30.20
C PRO A 693 7.99 -3.51 -29.45
N PHE A 694 8.34 -2.51 -28.65
CA PHE A 694 9.51 -2.53 -27.76
C PHE A 694 9.19 -3.35 -26.49
N SER A 695 8.17 -2.95 -25.72
CA SER A 695 7.85 -3.54 -24.40
C SER A 695 7.61 -5.05 -24.43
N THR A 696 6.86 -5.52 -25.43
CA THR A 696 6.51 -6.95 -25.54
C THR A 696 7.70 -7.85 -25.85
N ARG A 697 8.78 -7.32 -26.47
CA ARG A 697 9.92 -8.12 -26.93
C ARG A 697 10.98 -8.37 -25.87
N TYR A 698 11.17 -7.47 -24.91
CA TYR A 698 12.14 -7.66 -23.82
C TYR A 698 11.52 -8.12 -22.49
N LEU A 699 10.18 -8.11 -22.37
CA LEU A 699 9.43 -8.46 -21.16
C LEU A 699 9.87 -9.78 -20.50
N HIS A 700 10.05 -10.84 -21.29
CA HIS A 700 10.50 -12.13 -20.74
C HIS A 700 11.89 -12.03 -20.13
N LYS A 701 12.84 -11.40 -20.84
CA LYS A 701 14.22 -11.28 -20.36
C LYS A 701 14.30 -10.37 -19.14
N TRP A 702 13.46 -9.34 -19.08
CA TRP A 702 13.29 -8.49 -17.91
C TRP A 702 12.85 -9.32 -16.69
N ALA A 703 11.75 -10.06 -16.81
CA ALA A 703 11.24 -10.87 -15.71
C ALA A 703 12.24 -11.95 -15.25
N ASP A 704 12.89 -12.64 -16.19
CA ASP A 704 13.97 -13.62 -15.92
C ASP A 704 15.10 -13.00 -15.09
N VAL A 705 15.60 -11.82 -15.50
CA VAL A 705 16.71 -11.15 -14.82
C VAL A 705 16.36 -10.79 -13.37
N PHE A 706 15.20 -10.18 -13.14
CA PHE A 706 14.85 -9.65 -11.81
C PHE A 706 14.25 -10.71 -10.87
N HIS A 707 13.52 -11.70 -11.39
CA HIS A 707 12.82 -12.68 -10.54
C HIS A 707 13.59 -14.00 -10.38
N GLU A 708 14.50 -14.35 -11.28
CA GLU A 708 15.25 -15.61 -11.21
C GLU A 708 16.78 -15.38 -11.11
N VAL A 709 17.37 -14.66 -12.07
CA VAL A 709 18.85 -14.56 -12.19
C VAL A 709 19.47 -13.78 -11.02
N ILE A 710 19.04 -12.54 -10.78
CA ILE A 710 19.58 -11.69 -9.71
C ILE A 710 19.38 -12.34 -8.32
N PRO A 711 18.19 -12.84 -7.96
CA PRO A 711 18.00 -13.56 -6.70
C PRO A 711 18.93 -14.77 -6.56
N SER A 712 19.12 -15.55 -7.63
CA SER A 712 20.03 -16.70 -7.65
C SER A 712 21.50 -16.30 -7.44
N ASP A 713 21.96 -15.24 -8.11
CA ASP A 713 23.33 -14.72 -7.93
C ASP A 713 23.58 -14.28 -6.48
N LEU A 714 22.57 -13.67 -5.84
CA LEU A 714 22.65 -13.26 -4.44
C LEU A 714 22.57 -14.46 -3.47
N ASP A 715 21.81 -15.51 -3.82
CA ASP A 715 21.83 -16.77 -3.06
C ASP A 715 23.19 -17.46 -3.13
N GLU A 716 23.82 -17.48 -4.30
CA GLU A 716 25.17 -18.00 -4.46
C GLU A 716 26.19 -17.19 -3.62
N PHE A 717 26.08 -15.86 -3.62
CA PHE A 717 26.86 -14.99 -2.74
C PHE A 717 26.71 -15.36 -1.26
N LEU A 718 25.48 -15.58 -0.78
CA LEU A 718 25.23 -15.97 0.61
C LEU A 718 25.88 -17.31 0.95
N VAL A 719 25.72 -18.31 0.07
CA VAL A 719 26.28 -19.65 0.27
C VAL A 719 27.80 -19.59 0.34
N LYS A 720 28.45 -18.91 -0.62
CA LYS A 720 29.91 -18.75 -0.65
C LYS A 720 30.45 -18.00 0.56
N SER A 721 29.79 -16.90 0.95
CA SER A 721 30.17 -16.11 2.13
C SER A 721 30.10 -16.93 3.42
N TRP A 722 29.07 -17.76 3.56
CA TRP A 722 28.92 -18.65 4.71
C TRP A 722 29.98 -19.76 4.73
N GLN A 723 30.29 -20.34 3.56
CA GLN A 723 31.33 -21.36 3.44
C GLN A 723 32.70 -20.80 3.84
N GLU A 724 33.05 -19.60 3.38
CA GLU A 724 34.33 -18.97 3.72
C GLU A 724 34.44 -18.63 5.22
N LEU A 725 33.36 -18.11 5.81
CA LEU A 725 33.30 -17.84 7.25
C LEU A 725 33.47 -19.14 8.07
N THR A 726 32.78 -20.22 7.67
CA THR A 726 32.87 -21.52 8.36
C THR A 726 34.25 -22.16 8.18
N LEU A 727 34.85 -22.04 6.99
CA LEU A 727 36.20 -22.53 6.71
C LEU A 727 37.24 -21.80 7.56
N THR A 728 37.13 -20.47 7.65
CA THR A 728 38.01 -19.66 8.50
C THR A 728 37.87 -20.03 9.97
N HIS A 729 36.64 -20.18 10.48
CA HIS A 729 36.40 -20.67 11.83
C HIS A 729 37.08 -22.01 12.08
N LYS A 730 36.85 -23.00 11.20
CA LYS A 730 37.46 -24.34 11.31
C LYS A 730 38.99 -24.28 11.31
N ASN A 731 39.58 -23.44 10.46
CA ASN A 731 41.02 -23.27 10.39
C ASN A 731 41.58 -22.67 11.68
N ILE A 732 40.91 -21.68 12.27
CA ILE A 732 41.30 -21.07 13.55
C ILE A 732 41.18 -22.11 14.67
N MET A 733 40.05 -22.81 14.77
CA MET A 733 39.83 -23.82 15.82
C MET A 733 40.84 -24.97 15.73
N ALA A 734 41.28 -25.36 14.53
CA ALA A 734 42.31 -26.39 14.36
C ALA A 734 43.71 -25.98 14.84
N GLN A 735 43.96 -24.68 15.03
CA GLN A 735 45.23 -24.15 15.55
C GLN A 735 45.24 -24.02 17.08
N ILE A 736 44.07 -24.05 17.71
CA ILE A 736 43.90 -24.04 19.17
C ILE A 736 44.17 -25.49 19.67
N GLY A 737 45.01 -25.65 20.71
CA GLY A 737 45.59 -26.94 21.15
C GLY A 737 44.60 -28.05 21.57
N GLN A 738 45.13 -29.20 22.00
CA GLN A 738 44.37 -30.45 22.28
C GLN A 738 43.53 -30.48 23.59
N ASP A 739 43.43 -29.37 24.33
CA ASP A 739 42.65 -29.35 25.59
C ASP A 739 41.15 -29.20 25.28
N GLU A 740 40.41 -30.33 25.29
CA GLU A 740 39.00 -30.40 24.89
C GLU A 740 38.10 -29.46 25.68
N ASP A 741 38.41 -29.21 26.96
CA ASP A 741 37.59 -28.36 27.83
C ASP A 741 37.74 -26.86 27.50
N GLU A 742 38.96 -26.37 27.20
CA GLU A 742 39.18 -24.97 26.81
C GLU A 742 38.67 -24.69 25.38
N VAL A 743 38.86 -25.62 24.45
CA VAL A 743 38.34 -25.52 23.08
C VAL A 743 36.81 -25.43 23.08
N THR A 744 36.16 -26.16 23.99
CA THR A 744 34.69 -26.11 24.14
C THR A 744 34.22 -24.79 24.76
N GLN A 745 34.94 -24.25 25.75
CA GLN A 745 34.58 -22.98 26.40
C GLN A 745 34.65 -21.78 25.47
N ILE A 746 35.67 -21.66 24.62
CA ILE A 746 35.81 -20.54 23.67
C ILE A 746 35.08 -20.82 22.35
N GLY A 747 34.98 -22.08 21.95
CA GLY A 747 34.34 -22.50 20.71
C GLY A 747 32.83 -22.21 20.69
N ALA A 748 32.10 -22.44 21.78
CA ALA A 748 30.64 -22.25 21.80
C ALA A 748 30.21 -20.77 21.63
N PRO A 749 30.82 -19.78 22.30
CA PRO A 749 30.55 -18.36 22.05
C PRO A 749 30.92 -17.92 20.62
N LEU A 750 32.08 -18.35 20.09
CA LEU A 750 32.48 -18.04 18.71
C LEU A 750 31.55 -18.68 17.67
N GLN A 751 31.07 -19.89 17.92
CA GLN A 751 30.07 -20.56 17.07
C GLN A 751 28.73 -19.81 17.08
N THR A 752 28.34 -19.25 18.23
CA THR A 752 27.15 -18.40 18.35
C THR A 752 27.33 -17.10 17.54
N GLN A 753 28.50 -16.47 17.61
CA GLN A 753 28.79 -15.30 16.75
C GLN A 753 28.84 -15.62 15.27
N LEU A 754 29.29 -16.81 14.89
CA LEU A 754 29.28 -17.25 13.50
C LEU A 754 27.87 -17.14 12.89
N LYS A 755 26.85 -17.64 13.61
CA LYS A 755 25.44 -17.54 13.20
C LYS A 755 24.98 -16.09 13.07
N ILE A 756 25.41 -15.20 13.97
CA ILE A 756 25.06 -13.78 13.92
C ILE A 756 25.70 -13.07 12.72
N HIS A 757 26.95 -13.39 12.40
CA HIS A 757 27.62 -12.88 11.19
C HIS A 757 26.92 -13.40 9.91
N GLN A 758 26.41 -14.64 9.92
CA GLN A 758 25.58 -15.17 8.83
C GLN A 758 24.32 -14.33 8.57
N GLU A 759 23.62 -13.93 9.64
CA GLU A 759 22.48 -13.01 9.53
C GLU A 759 22.90 -11.65 8.94
N GLY A 760 24.13 -11.22 9.20
CA GLY A 760 24.76 -10.08 8.52
C GLY A 760 24.72 -10.20 7.00
N PHE A 761 25.19 -11.31 6.45
CA PHE A 761 25.18 -11.54 5.00
C PHE A 761 23.76 -11.63 4.43
N LYS A 762 22.84 -12.31 5.13
CA LYS A 762 21.41 -12.35 4.72
C LYS A 762 20.81 -10.94 4.56
N ARG A 763 21.18 -10.01 5.45
CA ARG A 763 20.76 -8.60 5.34
C ARG A 763 21.34 -7.91 4.12
N VAL A 764 22.60 -8.18 3.77
CA VAL A 764 23.21 -7.64 2.54
C VAL A 764 22.39 -8.04 1.32
N LYS A 765 22.02 -9.33 1.19
CA LYS A 765 21.12 -9.80 0.13
C LYS A 765 19.80 -9.03 0.12
N ALA A 766 19.13 -8.92 1.27
CA ALA A 766 17.82 -8.26 1.36
C ALA A 766 17.87 -6.78 0.97
N GLU A 767 18.93 -6.06 1.37
CA GLU A 767 19.13 -4.65 1.02
C GLU A 767 19.33 -4.48 -0.50
N VAL A 768 20.15 -5.33 -1.10
CA VAL A 768 20.40 -5.30 -2.56
C VAL A 768 19.11 -5.61 -3.32
N ILE A 769 18.35 -6.63 -2.93
CA ILE A 769 17.04 -6.95 -3.54
C ILE A 769 16.10 -5.75 -3.45
N THR A 770 16.02 -5.09 -2.29
CA THR A 770 15.11 -3.95 -2.09
C THR A 770 15.46 -2.77 -2.99
N LYS A 771 16.76 -2.45 -3.09
CA LYS A 771 17.27 -1.39 -3.99
C LYS A 771 17.00 -1.71 -5.45
N ILE A 772 17.30 -2.94 -5.88
CA ILE A 772 17.09 -3.39 -7.25
C ILE A 772 15.61 -3.40 -7.61
N ASN A 773 14.72 -3.92 -6.76
CA ASN A 773 13.28 -3.95 -7.02
C ASN A 773 12.69 -2.52 -7.11
N SER A 774 13.17 -1.61 -6.26
CA SER A 774 12.77 -0.19 -6.33
C SER A 774 13.18 0.44 -7.67
N ALA A 775 14.41 0.16 -8.11
CA ALA A 775 14.92 0.64 -9.39
C ALA A 775 14.21 0.00 -10.60
N GLN A 776 13.96 -1.32 -10.55
CA GLN A 776 13.16 -2.06 -11.54
C GLN A 776 11.81 -1.36 -11.76
N LYS A 777 11.11 -1.04 -10.66
CA LYS A 777 9.81 -0.38 -10.67
C LYS A 777 9.85 1.02 -11.29
N LEU A 778 10.91 1.79 -11.06
CA LEU A 778 11.08 3.11 -11.67
C LEU A 778 11.47 3.01 -13.15
N ALA A 779 12.42 2.13 -13.46
CA ALA A 779 13.00 1.94 -14.78
C ALA A 779 11.97 1.43 -15.79
N SER A 780 11.10 0.49 -15.40
CA SER A 780 10.04 -0.06 -16.25
C SER A 780 9.03 1.00 -16.73
N ARG A 781 8.93 2.15 -16.06
CA ARG A 781 7.90 3.18 -16.31
C ARG A 781 8.38 4.33 -17.17
N LYS A 782 9.70 4.60 -17.19
CA LYS A 782 10.28 5.69 -17.98
C LYS A 782 10.07 5.59 -19.49
N PRO A 783 10.08 4.41 -20.13
CA PRO A 783 9.89 4.31 -21.58
C PRO A 783 8.63 5.00 -22.10
N MET A 784 7.53 4.93 -21.35
CA MET A 784 6.26 5.58 -21.72
C MET A 784 6.37 7.10 -21.68
N GLN A 785 7.05 7.64 -20.67
CA GLN A 785 7.25 9.09 -20.51
C GLN A 785 8.11 9.64 -21.64
N VAL A 786 9.20 8.94 -21.98
CA VAL A 786 10.07 9.31 -23.12
C VAL A 786 9.28 9.35 -24.41
N VAL A 787 8.51 8.30 -24.75
CA VAL A 787 7.71 8.31 -25.98
C VAL A 787 6.74 9.49 -26.02
N ALA A 788 6.05 9.76 -24.91
CA ALA A 788 5.11 10.88 -24.84
C ALA A 788 5.82 12.23 -25.09
N GLU A 789 6.96 12.47 -24.44
CA GLU A 789 7.75 13.69 -24.62
C GLU A 789 8.22 13.90 -26.06
N PHE A 790 8.67 12.84 -26.73
CA PHE A 790 9.09 12.90 -28.13
C PHE A 790 7.93 13.09 -29.11
N MET A 791 6.74 12.60 -28.78
CA MET A 791 5.55 12.71 -29.63
C MET A 791 4.82 14.04 -29.49
N ASN A 792 4.92 14.70 -28.33
CA ASN A 792 4.24 15.96 -28.03
C ASN A 792 4.39 17.04 -29.13
N PRO A 793 5.59 17.35 -29.65
CA PRO A 793 5.75 18.33 -30.73
C PRO A 793 5.06 17.91 -32.04
N GLY A 794 5.02 16.60 -32.32
CA GLY A 794 4.33 16.07 -33.50
C GLY A 794 2.81 16.27 -33.40
N TYR A 795 2.26 16.10 -32.20
CA TYR A 795 0.85 16.39 -31.91
C TYR A 795 0.55 17.89 -32.03
N ASP A 796 1.41 18.75 -31.47
CA ASP A 796 1.26 20.21 -31.58
C ASP A 796 1.26 20.67 -33.05
N ASN A 797 2.15 20.13 -33.87
CA ASN A 797 2.19 20.42 -35.30
C ASN A 797 0.88 20.00 -36.00
N CYS A 798 0.29 18.86 -35.62
CA CYS A 798 -0.99 18.43 -36.18
C CYS A 798 -2.15 19.34 -35.78
N LEU A 799 -2.14 19.88 -34.55
CA LEU A 799 -3.18 20.80 -34.07
C LEU A 799 -3.16 22.15 -34.81
N ASN A 800 -1.99 22.57 -35.29
CA ASN A 800 -1.82 23.82 -36.03
C ASN A 800 -2.26 23.72 -37.51
N GLU A 801 -2.54 22.53 -38.04
CA GLU A 801 -2.95 22.31 -39.44
C GLU A 801 -4.43 22.65 -39.66
N LYS A 802 -4.70 23.63 -40.55
CA LYS A 802 -6.07 24.08 -40.88
C LYS A 802 -6.33 24.11 -42.40
N GLY A 803 -7.60 24.12 -42.79
CA GLY A 803 -8.03 24.31 -44.18
C GLY A 803 -8.02 23.04 -45.06
N LYS A 804 -8.36 23.20 -46.35
CA LYS A 804 -8.54 22.08 -47.29
C LYS A 804 -7.28 21.22 -47.39
N GLY A 805 -7.43 19.90 -47.24
CA GLY A 805 -6.32 18.94 -47.27
C GLY A 805 -5.55 18.79 -45.95
N SER A 806 -6.03 19.38 -44.84
CA SER A 806 -5.41 19.27 -43.51
C SER A 806 -5.17 17.83 -43.07
N MET A 807 -6.12 16.91 -43.27
CA MET A 807 -5.97 15.49 -42.91
C MET A 807 -4.75 14.82 -43.55
N ALA A 808 -4.50 15.08 -44.84
CA ALA A 808 -3.33 14.54 -45.52
C ALA A 808 -2.03 15.19 -45.03
N ARG A 809 -2.05 16.50 -44.72
CA ARG A 809 -0.90 17.22 -44.17
C ARG A 809 -0.57 16.79 -42.75
N MET A 810 -1.55 16.62 -41.87
CA MET A 810 -1.36 16.06 -40.52
C MET A 810 -0.77 14.66 -40.58
N ARG A 811 -1.30 13.80 -41.48
CA ARG A 811 -0.75 12.45 -41.69
C ARG A 811 0.72 12.49 -42.07
N ASN A 812 1.05 13.22 -43.13
CA ASN A 812 2.43 13.30 -43.60
C ASN A 812 3.33 13.95 -42.54
N GLY A 813 2.90 15.05 -41.91
CA GLY A 813 3.65 15.75 -40.89
C GLY A 813 3.95 14.89 -39.66
N LEU A 814 2.98 14.10 -39.17
CA LEU A 814 3.19 13.22 -38.02
C LEU A 814 4.09 12.03 -38.36
N VAL A 815 3.92 11.45 -39.56
CA VAL A 815 4.80 10.37 -40.05
C VAL A 815 6.23 10.89 -40.25
N ASP A 816 6.40 12.08 -40.82
CA ASP A 816 7.70 12.72 -41.02
C ASP A 816 8.37 13.05 -39.68
N HIS A 817 7.62 13.58 -38.72
CA HIS A 817 8.10 13.81 -37.35
C HIS A 817 8.65 12.53 -36.73
N VAL A 818 7.90 11.42 -36.80
CA VAL A 818 8.35 10.13 -36.27
C VAL A 818 9.52 9.56 -37.07
N MET A 819 9.52 9.68 -38.40
CA MET A 819 10.65 9.24 -39.23
C MET A 819 11.95 9.96 -38.87
N LEU A 820 11.88 11.26 -38.58
CA LEU A 820 13.03 12.07 -38.18
C LEU A 820 13.51 11.74 -36.76
N ARG A 821 12.59 11.48 -35.82
CA ARG A 821 12.90 11.37 -34.39
C ARG A 821 12.98 9.94 -33.85
N LYS A 822 12.55 8.92 -34.61
CA LYS A 822 12.50 7.53 -34.13
C LYS A 822 13.82 6.98 -33.61
N GLY A 823 14.95 7.36 -34.23
CA GLY A 823 16.28 6.92 -33.79
C GLY A 823 16.60 7.41 -32.38
N GLU A 824 16.47 8.73 -32.17
CA GLU A 824 16.70 9.36 -30.87
C GLU A 824 15.69 8.90 -29.82
N MET A 825 14.40 8.82 -30.19
CA MET A 825 13.31 8.40 -29.31
C MET A 825 13.54 7.00 -28.77
N PHE A 826 13.82 6.02 -29.64
CA PHE A 826 14.03 4.64 -29.22
C PHE A 826 15.39 4.39 -28.56
N SER A 827 16.42 5.22 -28.83
CA SER A 827 17.64 5.24 -28.02
C SER A 827 17.31 5.68 -26.60
N SER A 828 16.63 6.82 -26.44
CA SER A 828 16.27 7.39 -25.13
C SER A 828 15.34 6.47 -24.32
N VAL A 829 14.45 5.72 -24.99
CA VAL A 829 13.60 4.67 -24.40
C VAL A 829 14.43 3.55 -23.76
N VAL A 830 15.64 3.29 -24.25
CA VAL A 830 16.58 2.30 -23.69
C VAL A 830 17.52 2.93 -22.67
N ASP A 831 18.04 4.12 -22.96
CA ASP A 831 19.06 4.77 -22.15
C ASP A 831 18.50 5.15 -20.77
N THR A 832 17.29 5.72 -20.70
CA THR A 832 16.72 6.22 -19.44
C THR A 832 16.43 5.12 -18.39
N PRO A 833 15.83 3.95 -18.71
CA PRO A 833 15.74 2.85 -17.75
C PRO A 833 17.10 2.31 -17.34
N VAL A 834 18.04 2.25 -18.28
CA VAL A 834 19.37 1.66 -18.07
C VAL A 834 20.20 2.52 -17.12
N GLU A 835 20.12 3.85 -17.22
CA GLU A 835 20.75 4.77 -16.27
C GLU A 835 20.25 4.57 -14.83
N ILE A 836 18.94 4.41 -14.65
CA ILE A 836 18.32 4.12 -13.34
C ILE A 836 18.86 2.80 -12.77
N LEU A 837 18.93 1.76 -13.61
CA LEU A 837 19.47 0.46 -13.19
C LEU A 837 20.96 0.53 -12.88
N ASP A 838 21.74 1.31 -13.62
CA ASP A 838 23.16 1.50 -13.39
C ASP A 838 23.45 2.19 -12.07
N GLU A 839 22.66 3.23 -11.74
CA GLU A 839 22.73 3.90 -10.46
C GLU A 839 22.39 2.94 -9.30
N ALA A 840 21.35 2.13 -9.47
CA ALA A 840 20.95 1.14 -8.47
C ALA A 840 22.00 0.03 -8.26
N ILE A 841 22.60 -0.49 -9.33
CA ILE A 841 23.67 -1.50 -9.25
C ILE A 841 24.92 -0.89 -8.62
N ARG A 842 25.29 0.35 -8.97
CA ARG A 842 26.42 1.05 -8.37
C ARG A 842 26.22 1.29 -6.88
N GLY A 843 25.07 1.82 -6.48
CA GLY A 843 24.72 2.01 -5.07
C GLY A 843 24.59 0.70 -4.28
N SER A 844 24.19 -0.39 -4.95
CA SER A 844 24.18 -1.73 -4.38
C SER A 844 25.61 -2.27 -4.19
N ALA A 845 26.49 -2.08 -5.17
CA ALA A 845 27.89 -2.49 -5.10
C ALA A 845 28.66 -1.74 -3.99
N GLU A 846 28.46 -0.43 -3.87
CA GLU A 846 29.04 0.39 -2.81
C GLU A 846 28.54 -0.07 -1.43
N SER A 847 27.23 -0.26 -1.28
CA SER A 847 26.66 -0.73 -0.01
C SER A 847 27.17 -2.12 0.34
N MET A 848 27.16 -3.07 -0.61
CA MET A 848 27.60 -4.44 -0.41
C MET A 848 29.08 -4.50 0.03
N LYS A 849 29.96 -3.73 -0.62
CA LYS A 849 31.37 -3.60 -0.21
C LYS A 849 31.52 -3.01 1.19
N SER A 850 30.82 -1.92 1.48
CA SER A 850 30.84 -1.28 2.80
C SER A 850 30.37 -2.25 3.89
N ARG A 851 29.27 -2.97 3.64
CA ARG A 851 28.64 -3.87 4.59
C ARG A 851 29.47 -5.13 4.85
N ASN A 852 30.00 -5.73 3.79
CA ASN A 852 30.88 -6.88 3.93
C ASN A 852 32.18 -6.50 4.66
N SER A 853 32.70 -5.29 4.45
CA SER A 853 33.82 -4.76 5.23
C SER A 853 33.47 -4.51 6.71
N GLU A 854 32.25 -4.05 7.02
CA GLU A 854 31.75 -3.97 8.40
C GLU A 854 31.68 -5.34 9.07
N ILE A 855 31.13 -6.34 8.37
CA ILE A 855 31.06 -7.72 8.87
C ILE A 855 32.47 -8.28 9.07
N GLY A 856 33.37 -8.11 8.10
CA GLY A 856 34.75 -8.57 8.21
C GLY A 856 35.51 -7.95 9.38
N ARG A 857 35.33 -6.65 9.63
CA ARG A 857 35.88 -5.99 10.83
C ARG A 857 35.29 -6.54 12.13
N ALA A 858 33.99 -6.83 12.16
CA ALA A 858 33.36 -7.42 13.33
C ALA A 858 33.88 -8.84 13.61
N VAL A 859 33.98 -9.68 12.58
CA VAL A 859 34.61 -11.01 12.64
C VAL A 859 36.02 -10.89 13.16
N ARG A 860 36.87 -10.06 12.53
CA ARG A 860 38.26 -9.84 12.95
C ARG A 860 38.34 -9.46 14.43
N ASN A 861 37.53 -8.50 14.86
CA ASN A 861 37.52 -8.04 16.25
C ASN A 861 37.13 -9.16 17.21
N ASP A 862 36.06 -9.92 16.92
CA ASP A 862 35.59 -11.00 17.79
C ASP A 862 36.66 -12.09 17.99
N TYR A 863 37.34 -12.51 16.91
CA TYR A 863 38.42 -13.49 17.02
C TYR A 863 39.68 -12.94 17.69
N MET A 864 40.06 -11.69 17.40
CA MET A 864 41.22 -11.06 18.05
C MET A 864 40.99 -10.88 19.55
N VAL A 865 39.79 -10.46 19.94
CA VAL A 865 39.39 -10.33 21.34
C VAL A 865 39.39 -11.67 22.05
N ALA A 866 38.90 -12.73 21.40
CA ALA A 866 38.79 -14.04 22.01
C ALA A 866 40.14 -14.77 22.15
N LEU A 867 41.07 -14.60 21.21
CA LEU A 867 42.23 -15.51 21.05
C LEU A 867 43.60 -14.84 21.11
N SER A 868 43.70 -13.50 21.18
CA SER A 868 45.00 -12.83 21.28
C SER A 868 45.61 -12.91 22.69
N LYS A 869 46.93 -13.12 22.77
CA LYS A 869 47.70 -13.11 24.03
C LYS A 869 47.71 -11.69 24.64
N ARG A 870 47.27 -11.55 25.90
CA ARG A 870 47.28 -10.25 26.63
C ARG A 870 48.65 -9.89 27.21
N GLU A 871 49.06 -8.63 27.04
CA GLU A 871 50.27 -8.06 27.63
C GLU A 871 50.10 -7.72 29.12
N GLU A 872 51.19 -7.76 29.88
CA GLU A 872 51.19 -7.68 31.35
C GLU A 872 50.86 -6.31 31.96
N SER A 873 51.02 -5.23 31.19
CA SER A 873 51.06 -3.84 31.68
C SER A 873 49.69 -3.14 31.79
N ALA A 874 48.60 -3.69 31.24
CA ALA A 874 47.27 -3.07 31.19
C ALA A 874 46.25 -3.61 32.22
N ARG A 875 46.66 -4.55 33.09
CA ARG A 875 45.77 -5.46 33.83
C ARG A 875 44.75 -4.81 34.80
N HIS A 876 45.09 -3.71 35.46
CA HIS A 876 44.23 -3.20 36.56
C HIS A 876 43.04 -2.37 36.08
N GLU A 877 43.27 -1.43 35.15
CA GLU A 877 42.20 -0.59 34.60
C GLU A 877 41.28 -1.37 33.66
N GLU A 878 41.85 -2.29 32.89
CA GLU A 878 41.08 -3.22 32.06
C GLU A 878 40.14 -4.08 32.91
N ALA A 879 40.61 -4.61 34.06
CA ALA A 879 39.79 -5.40 34.97
C ALA A 879 38.61 -4.62 35.58
N ILE A 880 38.76 -3.31 35.81
CA ILE A 880 37.66 -2.45 36.29
C ILE A 880 36.58 -2.36 35.21
N PHE A 881 36.96 -2.08 33.96
CA PHE A 881 36.01 -2.00 32.86
C PHE A 881 35.35 -3.35 32.55
N MET A 882 36.09 -4.46 32.64
CA MET A 882 35.52 -5.81 32.50
C MET A 882 34.45 -6.08 33.56
N LYS A 883 34.67 -5.66 34.81
CA LYS A 883 33.68 -5.80 35.88
C LYS A 883 32.43 -4.95 35.61
N MET A 884 32.58 -3.74 35.08
CA MET A 884 31.45 -2.89 34.69
C MET A 884 30.64 -3.52 33.55
N MET A 885 31.32 -4.05 32.52
CA MET A 885 30.69 -4.73 31.40
C MET A 885 29.98 -6.02 31.83
N ALA A 886 30.60 -6.83 32.69
CA ALA A 886 29.98 -8.03 33.26
C ALA A 886 28.67 -7.71 34.00
N GLY A 887 28.64 -6.61 34.77
CA GLY A 887 27.40 -6.15 35.42
C GLY A 887 26.30 -5.76 34.43
N VAL A 888 26.63 -5.25 33.25
CA VAL A 888 25.65 -4.99 32.19
C VAL A 888 25.15 -6.30 31.57
N LEU A 889 26.05 -7.28 31.35
CA LEU A 889 25.70 -8.60 30.82
C LEU A 889 24.77 -9.39 31.75
N GLU A 890 25.01 -9.35 33.08
CA GLU A 890 24.14 -9.99 34.09
C GLU A 890 22.71 -9.44 34.07
N ILE A 891 22.53 -8.17 33.70
CA ILE A 891 21.21 -7.54 33.55
C ILE A 891 20.57 -7.94 32.21
N ALA A 892 21.37 -8.08 31.16
CA ALA A 892 20.92 -8.44 29.81
C ALA A 892 20.48 -9.90 29.72
N GLU A 893 21.19 -10.81 30.39
CA GLU A 893 20.95 -12.26 30.33
C GLU A 893 19.48 -12.65 30.58
N PRO A 894 18.84 -12.31 31.71
CA PRO A 894 17.45 -12.72 31.95
C PRO A 894 16.43 -12.10 30.98
N LEU A 895 16.77 -11.02 30.28
CA LEU A 895 15.89 -10.35 29.31
C LEU A 895 15.97 -11.01 27.92
N LEU A 896 17.09 -11.64 27.60
CA LEU A 896 17.42 -12.19 26.29
C LEU A 896 17.64 -13.73 26.30
N ARG A 897 17.47 -14.36 27.47
CA ARG A 897 17.44 -15.80 27.68
C ARG A 897 16.05 -16.38 27.52
#